data_AF-A0A268TPK2-F1
#
_entry.id   AF-A0A268TPK2-F1
#
_cell.length_a   1.000
_cell.length_b   1.000
_cell.length_c   1.000
_cell.angle_alpha   90.00
_cell.angle_beta   90.00
_cell.angle_gamma   90.00
#
_symmetry.space_group_name_H-M   'P 1'
#
loop_
_entity.id
_entity.type
_entity.pdbx_description
1 polymer ?
#
loop_
_entity_poly.entity_id
_entity_poly.type
_entity_poly.pdbx_seq_one_letter_code
_entity_poly.pdbx_strand_id
1 'polypeptide(L)'
;MPTFSALSRFYSSLTKGYKLAFKIWLILAILAFILCVILGALTHNKVYTASLDIKGDVKLGSSFTYAAKIDPKLSLLNSYNKLSHIKILDINYTKEVSKTDINNLTRDHQTITFKSTKPLEKGKVANLSYKISFLPLYKTLLGIFIALLILIFIVRDSFIVFKMRIYEFIKAPKFLVVFIVSFVIYLIALSALLRGDIYYINDLGRAIGQGDNWTNFSRYISSYLYALLDSFKGFPYTDISPLPQLFAALILSLSGMFISFIVRKKLDIVGIVATLPLGLSPYFLENLSYKFDAPLMSFSLLLILVPFLFEKNLKVFMGISLVFILFSLSTYQASNGIYIVFTLLLVLLNYLYKEKSSKENLKFLGSSVIAFLVAALAYKVFIITPLPPTQYVSSEAMQTTKLLEGGNLKTYLVLLLSDLKGLPFFAFSIIVGLLFLLTSTINAKRTKPLAFLASLVFLALGLCLSYGAYLVLSKPLFAPRAFIGFGVFVALVYVGLFYKQRKRILKWVNVVFVVLASYSLVVFANSYGNAITAQQNYMMMRASFVSKDLATLIPREMQPKVGVVFEGAIGYAPVASNFIKRYSGGIAKRLLPKVMNFTGFPFNNAPLIYQGTSYQDSYGVACAKENISTTKILLLDNAFHSISKANNCYFVDLKPSTWQAK
;
A
#
# COMPACT_ATOMS: atom_id res chain seq x y z
N MET A 1 -41.75 -0.57 -17.58
CA MET A 1 -42.02 -1.54 -16.50
C MET A 1 -41.77 -2.97 -17.01
N PRO A 2 -40.65 -3.61 -16.67
CA PRO A 2 -40.51 -5.07 -16.74
C PRO A 2 -40.78 -5.62 -15.34
N THR A 3 -42.05 -5.92 -15.05
CA THR A 3 -42.57 -6.12 -13.68
C THR A 3 -42.60 -7.60 -13.29
N PHE A 4 -42.05 -7.89 -12.10
CA PHE A 4 -42.17 -9.13 -11.31
C PHE A 4 -41.68 -10.48 -11.88
N SER A 5 -41.88 -10.79 -13.17
CA SER A 5 -41.61 -12.13 -13.72
C SER A 5 -40.11 -12.45 -13.82
N ALA A 6 -39.26 -11.44 -14.04
CA ALA A 6 -37.81 -11.58 -14.04
C ALA A 6 -37.23 -11.70 -12.62
N LEU A 7 -37.82 -10.98 -11.66
CA LEU A 7 -37.40 -11.00 -10.24
C LEU A 7 -37.76 -12.33 -9.58
N SER A 8 -38.94 -12.88 -9.92
CA SER A 8 -39.42 -14.19 -9.49
C SER A 8 -38.50 -15.33 -9.98
N ARG A 9 -38.16 -15.35 -11.27
CA ARG A 9 -37.20 -16.30 -11.87
C ARG A 9 -35.79 -16.16 -11.27
N PHE A 10 -35.39 -14.94 -10.90
CA PHE A 10 -34.13 -14.72 -10.20
C PHE A 10 -34.15 -15.28 -8.78
N TYR A 11 -35.19 -14.94 -7.99
CA TYR A 11 -35.32 -15.41 -6.62
C TYR A 11 -35.36 -16.93 -6.52
N SER A 12 -36.05 -17.62 -7.44
CA SER A 12 -36.11 -19.09 -7.46
C SER A 12 -34.73 -19.73 -7.65
N SER A 13 -33.85 -19.11 -8.45
CA SER A 13 -32.48 -19.58 -8.76
C SER A 13 -31.42 -19.34 -7.67
N LEU A 14 -31.75 -18.65 -6.57
CA LEU A 14 -30.83 -18.41 -5.45
C LEU A 14 -30.77 -19.62 -4.49
N THR A 15 -29.59 -19.92 -3.93
CA THR A 15 -29.47 -20.92 -2.83
C THR A 15 -30.12 -20.38 -1.55
N LYS A 16 -30.48 -21.25 -0.59
CA LYS A 16 -31.21 -20.86 0.63
C LYS A 16 -30.56 -19.69 1.39
N GLY A 17 -29.23 -19.66 1.51
CA GLY A 17 -28.50 -18.56 2.15
C GLY A 17 -28.60 -17.23 1.39
N TYR A 18 -28.47 -17.25 0.07
CA TYR A 18 -28.65 -16.03 -0.75
C TYR A 18 -30.11 -15.57 -0.78
N LYS A 19 -31.09 -16.48 -0.71
CA LYS A 19 -32.51 -16.12 -0.56
C LYS A 19 -32.74 -15.38 0.75
N LEU A 20 -32.10 -15.82 1.84
CA LEU A 20 -32.19 -15.15 3.14
C LEU A 20 -31.50 -13.79 3.12
N ALA A 21 -30.27 -13.70 2.60
CA ALA A 21 -29.55 -12.43 2.48
C ALA A 21 -30.28 -11.44 1.57
N PHE A 22 -30.82 -11.90 0.44
CA PHE A 22 -31.63 -11.08 -0.47
C PHE A 22 -32.94 -10.63 0.20
N LYS A 23 -33.61 -11.49 0.98
CA LYS A 23 -34.78 -11.11 1.78
C LYS A 23 -34.44 -10.04 2.81
N ILE A 24 -33.41 -10.24 3.62
CA ILE A 24 -32.96 -9.27 4.64
C ILE A 24 -32.62 -7.94 3.98
N TRP A 25 -31.88 -7.98 2.87
CA TRP A 25 -31.47 -6.78 2.15
C TRP A 25 -32.65 -6.05 1.49
N LEU A 26 -33.61 -6.78 0.91
CA LEU A 26 -34.83 -6.20 0.36
C LEU A 26 -35.68 -5.56 1.45
N ILE A 27 -35.79 -6.19 2.63
CA ILE A 27 -36.48 -5.64 3.79
C ILE A 27 -35.78 -4.35 4.25
N LEU A 28 -34.45 -4.36 4.40
CA LEU A 28 -33.69 -3.16 4.77
C LEU A 28 -33.83 -2.02 3.74
N ALA A 29 -33.86 -2.34 2.45
CA ALA A 29 -34.06 -1.37 1.40
C ALA A 29 -35.48 -0.77 1.39
N ILE A 30 -36.50 -1.61 1.60
CA ILE A 30 -37.89 -1.17 1.75
C ILE A 30 -38.03 -0.29 3.00
N LEU A 31 -37.44 -0.69 4.13
CA LEU A 31 -37.44 0.10 5.36
C LEU A 31 -36.73 1.45 5.18
N ALA A 32 -35.58 1.47 4.50
CA ALA A 32 -34.86 2.71 4.17
C ALA A 32 -35.67 3.62 3.23
N PHE A 33 -36.35 3.04 2.23
CA PHE A 33 -37.22 3.79 1.32
C PHE A 33 -38.45 4.36 2.04
N ILE A 34 -39.11 3.56 2.89
CA ILE A 34 -40.23 4.00 3.74
C ILE A 34 -39.77 5.13 4.66
N LEU A 35 -38.60 5.00 5.30
CA LEU A 35 -38.02 6.06 6.13
C LEU A 35 -37.79 7.34 5.32
N CYS A 36 -37.29 7.24 4.09
CA CYS A 36 -37.12 8.40 3.21
C CYS A 36 -38.45 9.05 2.80
N VAL A 37 -39.49 8.26 2.50
CA VAL A 37 -40.83 8.77 2.18
C VAL A 37 -41.45 9.46 3.40
N ILE A 38 -41.32 8.87 4.59
CA ILE A 38 -41.77 9.45 5.85
C ILE A 38 -41.03 10.77 6.10
N LEU A 39 -39.71 10.80 6.01
CA LEU A 39 -38.91 12.03 6.18
C LEU A 39 -39.26 13.10 5.13
N GLY A 40 -39.49 12.68 3.88
CA GLY A 40 -39.94 13.55 2.79
C GLY A 40 -41.33 14.15 3.06
N ALA A 41 -42.29 13.34 3.47
CA ALA A 41 -43.64 13.78 3.84
C ALA A 41 -43.64 14.70 5.07
N LEU A 42 -42.83 14.38 6.09
CA LEU A 42 -42.68 15.19 7.29
C LEU A 42 -42.08 16.56 7.01
N THR A 43 -41.29 16.72 5.94
CA THR A 43 -40.62 17.97 5.58
C THR A 43 -41.19 18.68 4.34
N HIS A 44 -42.13 18.07 3.64
CA HIS A 44 -42.75 18.64 2.44
C HIS A 44 -43.43 19.99 2.77
N ASN A 45 -42.95 21.06 2.13
CA ASN A 45 -43.45 22.44 2.27
C ASN A 45 -43.50 23.04 3.68
N LYS A 46 -42.91 22.40 4.69
CA LYS A 46 -42.78 23.00 6.02
C LYS A 46 -41.65 24.03 6.04
N VAL A 47 -41.94 25.20 6.58
CA VAL A 47 -40.94 26.22 6.92
C VAL A 47 -40.65 26.09 8.41
N TYR A 48 -39.38 25.96 8.75
CA TYR A 48 -38.92 25.87 10.13
C TYR A 48 -38.36 27.22 10.55
N THR A 49 -38.57 27.57 11.83
CA THR A 49 -37.96 28.74 12.46
C THR A 49 -36.97 28.30 13.53
N ALA A 50 -35.85 29.00 13.66
CA ALA A 50 -34.86 28.75 14.70
C ALA A 50 -34.14 30.02 15.12
N SER A 51 -33.67 30.09 16.37
CA SER A 51 -32.75 31.13 16.82
C SER A 51 -31.33 30.84 16.37
N LEU A 52 -30.61 31.89 15.99
CA LEU A 52 -29.18 31.90 15.77
C LEU A 52 -28.51 32.48 17.02
N ASP A 53 -27.82 31.61 17.79
CA ASP A 53 -27.21 32.00 19.06
C ASP A 53 -25.67 31.89 18.99
N ILE A 54 -24.97 32.98 19.31
CA ILE A 54 -23.49 33.02 19.29
C ILE A 54 -22.91 32.08 20.35
N LYS A 55 -22.01 31.17 19.93
CA LYS A 55 -21.33 30.21 20.81
C LYS A 55 -19.87 30.55 21.08
N GLY A 56 -19.20 31.18 20.12
CA GLY A 56 -17.81 31.62 20.27
C GLY A 56 -17.39 32.55 19.14
N ASP A 57 -16.33 33.30 19.39
CA ASP A 57 -15.79 34.32 18.51
C ASP A 57 -14.27 34.24 18.43
N VAL A 58 -13.72 34.56 17.26
CA VAL A 58 -12.28 34.68 17.02
C VAL A 58 -12.02 35.99 16.28
N LYS A 59 -11.16 36.84 16.85
CA LYS A 59 -10.74 38.09 16.20
C LYS A 59 -9.66 37.80 15.15
N LEU A 60 -9.91 38.20 13.91
CA LEU A 60 -9.03 38.02 12.76
C LEU A 60 -8.86 39.39 12.05
N GLY A 61 -7.78 40.09 12.37
CA GLY A 61 -7.52 41.44 11.87
C GLY A 61 -8.57 42.45 12.35
N SER A 62 -9.19 43.17 11.41
CA SER A 62 -10.27 44.15 11.63
C SER A 62 -11.69 43.55 11.65
N SER A 63 -11.81 42.22 11.59
CA SER A 63 -13.10 41.51 11.56
C SER A 63 -13.19 40.44 12.65
N PHE A 64 -14.41 40.17 13.11
CA PHE A 64 -14.73 39.10 14.04
C PHE A 64 -15.36 37.95 13.26
N THR A 65 -14.93 36.72 13.52
CA THR A 65 -15.58 35.51 13.00
C THR A 65 -16.33 34.83 14.13
N TYR A 66 -17.63 34.64 13.96
CA TYR A 66 -18.51 34.01 14.94
C TYR A 66 -18.93 32.62 14.49
N ALA A 67 -18.99 31.69 15.44
CA ALA A 67 -19.71 30.44 15.30
C ALA A 67 -21.02 30.54 16.07
N ALA A 68 -22.15 30.41 15.38
CA ALA A 68 -23.47 30.41 15.99
C ALA A 68 -24.20 29.09 15.76
N LYS A 69 -24.97 28.65 16.76
CA LYS A 69 -25.73 27.41 16.70
C LYS A 69 -27.19 27.70 16.38
N ILE A 70 -27.80 26.83 15.59
CA ILE A 70 -29.24 26.82 15.31
C ILE A 70 -29.92 25.99 16.42
N ASP A 71 -30.99 26.52 17.05
CA ASP A 71 -31.80 25.93 18.15
C ASP A 71 -32.00 24.38 18.07
N PRO A 72 -32.00 23.61 19.19
CA PRO A 72 -31.73 22.17 19.21
C PRO A 72 -32.92 21.26 18.86
N LYS A 73 -34.11 21.81 18.55
CA LYS A 73 -35.32 21.01 18.22
C LYS A 73 -35.16 20.08 17.01
N LEU A 74 -34.08 20.20 16.23
CA LEU A 74 -33.74 19.30 15.11
C LEU A 74 -32.30 18.76 15.12
N SER A 75 -31.67 18.65 16.30
CA SER A 75 -30.26 18.22 16.45
C SER A 75 -29.91 16.89 15.74
N LEU A 76 -30.85 15.95 15.66
CA LEU A 76 -30.66 14.61 15.09
C LEU A 76 -30.60 14.60 13.54
N LEU A 77 -31.14 15.62 12.87
CA LEU A 77 -31.26 15.70 11.41
C LEU A 77 -30.22 16.61 10.75
N ASN A 78 -29.33 17.21 11.55
CA ASN A 78 -28.47 18.32 11.15
C ASN A 78 -26.96 18.00 11.12
N SER A 79 -26.58 16.73 11.22
CA SER A 79 -25.19 16.33 11.46
C SER A 79 -24.28 16.34 10.21
N TYR A 80 -24.82 16.28 8.98
CA TYR A 80 -23.98 16.20 7.77
C TYR A 80 -24.66 16.79 6.52
N ASN A 81 -23.91 17.60 5.74
CA ASN A 81 -24.34 18.11 4.42
C ASN A 81 -24.64 16.99 3.39
N LYS A 82 -24.22 15.75 3.67
CA LYS A 82 -24.54 14.56 2.87
C LYS A 82 -25.94 13.98 3.16
N LEU A 83 -26.53 14.27 4.32
CA LEU A 83 -27.83 13.74 4.75
C LEU A 83 -28.97 14.69 4.37
N SER A 84 -28.78 16.00 4.54
CA SER A 84 -29.85 16.98 4.31
C SER A 84 -29.28 18.29 3.77
N HIS A 85 -30.00 18.88 2.82
CA HIS A 85 -29.74 20.20 2.28
C HIS A 85 -30.70 21.20 2.94
N ILE A 86 -30.16 22.22 3.59
CA ILE A 86 -30.96 23.32 4.16
C ILE A 86 -30.89 24.52 3.23
N LYS A 87 -32.05 25.03 2.83
CA LYS A 87 -32.19 26.31 2.13
C LYS A 87 -32.74 27.34 3.11
N ILE A 88 -31.90 28.31 3.48
CA ILE A 88 -32.35 29.47 4.26
C ILE A 88 -33.26 30.31 3.35
N LEU A 89 -34.44 30.65 3.85
CA LEU A 89 -35.42 31.48 3.14
C LEU A 89 -35.29 32.94 3.55
N ASP A 90 -35.18 33.20 4.85
CA ASP A 90 -35.13 34.56 5.39
C ASP A 90 -34.42 34.61 6.75
N ILE A 91 -33.89 35.79 7.10
CA ILE A 91 -33.17 36.06 8.36
C ILE A 91 -33.68 37.36 8.97
N ASN A 92 -34.35 37.26 10.12
CA ASN A 92 -34.82 38.39 10.91
C ASN A 92 -33.84 38.67 12.05
N TYR A 93 -32.99 39.68 11.87
CA TYR A 93 -31.99 40.09 12.86
C TYR A 93 -32.63 40.79 14.06
N THR A 94 -32.00 40.68 15.23
CA THR A 94 -32.39 41.47 16.41
C THR A 94 -32.04 42.94 16.20
N LYS A 95 -32.73 43.87 16.88
CA LYS A 95 -32.62 45.33 16.66
C LYS A 95 -31.19 45.89 16.79
N GLU A 96 -30.29 45.16 17.43
CA GLU A 96 -28.89 45.54 17.66
C GLU A 96 -27.92 45.06 16.56
N VAL A 97 -28.37 44.23 15.62
CA VAL A 97 -27.55 43.64 14.55
C VAL A 97 -28.16 43.94 13.18
N SER A 98 -27.49 44.71 12.33
CA SER A 98 -27.96 44.95 10.96
C SER A 98 -27.50 43.84 10.00
N LYS A 99 -28.28 43.59 8.94
CA LYS A 99 -27.90 42.69 7.84
C LYS A 99 -26.57 43.07 7.18
N THR A 100 -26.21 44.36 7.19
CA THR A 100 -24.92 44.86 6.65
C THR A 100 -23.73 44.49 7.53
N ASP A 101 -23.97 44.13 8.79
CA ASP A 101 -22.94 43.79 9.75
C ASP A 101 -22.55 42.31 9.69
N ILE A 102 -23.25 41.48 8.90
CA ILE A 102 -23.01 40.04 8.79
C ILE A 102 -22.71 39.66 7.33
N ASN A 103 -21.49 39.18 7.09
CA ASN A 103 -21.01 38.73 5.78
C ASN A 103 -20.58 37.26 5.81
N ASN A 104 -20.64 36.61 4.64
CA ASN A 104 -20.13 35.24 4.42
C ASN A 104 -20.74 34.18 5.34
N LEU A 105 -22.07 34.13 5.38
CA LEU A 105 -22.80 33.13 6.14
C LEU A 105 -22.55 31.74 5.52
N THR A 106 -21.72 30.93 6.16
CA THR A 106 -21.35 29.59 5.69
C THR A 106 -21.72 28.55 6.74
N ARG A 107 -22.29 27.42 6.30
CA ARG A 107 -22.72 26.35 7.20
C ARG A 107 -21.59 25.33 7.34
N ASP A 108 -21.23 25.05 8.59
CA ASP A 108 -20.37 23.94 8.95
C ASP A 108 -21.00 23.10 10.06
N HIS A 109 -21.35 21.85 9.74
CA HIS A 109 -22.06 20.93 10.65
C HIS A 109 -23.33 21.53 11.30
N GLN A 110 -23.33 21.68 12.63
CA GLN A 110 -24.42 22.25 13.44
C GLN A 110 -24.28 23.77 13.65
N THR A 111 -23.23 24.36 13.09
CA THR A 111 -22.88 25.77 13.28
C THR A 111 -22.96 26.53 11.97
N ILE A 112 -23.40 27.78 12.08
CA ILE A 112 -23.28 28.75 11.01
C ILE A 112 -22.13 29.66 11.41
N THR A 113 -21.13 29.75 10.54
CA THR A 113 -20.03 30.69 10.67
C THR A 113 -20.31 31.92 9.83
N PHE A 114 -20.08 33.10 10.41
CA PHE A 114 -20.23 34.36 9.71
C PHE A 114 -19.25 35.39 10.24
N LYS A 115 -18.99 36.43 9.45
CA LYS A 115 -18.07 37.51 9.80
C LYS A 115 -18.83 38.79 10.11
N SER A 116 -18.37 39.54 11.12
CA SER A 116 -18.84 40.89 11.40
C SER A 116 -17.70 41.88 11.54
N THR A 117 -17.96 43.15 11.21
CA THR A 117 -17.03 44.27 11.36
C THR A 117 -17.05 44.86 12.77
N LYS A 118 -18.04 44.50 13.60
CA LYS A 118 -18.19 44.95 14.99
C LYS A 118 -18.24 43.76 15.96
N PRO A 119 -17.84 43.95 17.24
CA PRO A 119 -18.05 42.94 18.26
C PRO A 119 -19.56 42.75 18.50
N LEU A 120 -20.03 41.50 18.54
CA LEU A 120 -21.41 41.12 18.80
C LEU A 120 -21.49 40.46 20.18
N GLU A 121 -22.50 40.81 20.97
CA GLU A 121 -22.69 40.20 22.29
C GLU A 121 -23.11 38.73 22.21
N LYS A 122 -22.69 37.95 23.20
CA LYS A 122 -23.09 36.54 23.31
C LYS A 122 -24.58 36.45 23.60
N GLY A 123 -25.34 35.93 22.64
CA GLY A 123 -26.78 35.78 22.77
C GLY A 123 -27.45 35.51 21.44
N LYS A 124 -28.76 35.71 21.43
CA LYS A 124 -29.62 35.54 20.25
C LYS A 124 -29.46 36.74 19.32
N VAL A 125 -28.95 36.49 18.11
CA VAL A 125 -28.66 37.56 17.14
C VAL A 125 -29.61 37.59 15.94
N ALA A 126 -30.28 36.48 15.63
CA ALA A 126 -31.29 36.43 14.57
C ALA A 126 -32.28 35.28 14.74
N ASN A 127 -33.44 35.40 14.09
CA ASN A 127 -34.34 34.29 13.80
C ASN A 127 -34.18 33.90 12.32
N LEU A 128 -34.00 32.61 12.05
CA LEU A 128 -33.87 32.06 10.71
C LEU A 128 -35.15 31.33 10.30
N SER A 129 -35.63 31.59 9.09
CA SER A 129 -36.66 30.77 8.43
C SER A 129 -36.00 29.91 7.35
N TYR A 130 -36.20 28.60 7.36
CA TYR A 130 -35.53 27.68 6.43
C TYR A 130 -36.37 26.47 6.01
N LYS A 131 -36.01 25.87 4.87
CA LYS A 131 -36.54 24.60 4.37
C LYS A 131 -35.47 23.52 4.37
N ILE A 132 -35.87 22.29 4.65
CA ILE A 132 -34.98 21.11 4.67
C ILE A 132 -35.35 20.19 3.50
N SER A 133 -34.36 19.70 2.77
CA SER A 133 -34.52 18.68 1.73
C SER A 133 -33.61 17.49 2.01
N PHE A 134 -34.20 16.29 2.10
CA PHE A 134 -33.47 15.03 2.21
C PHE A 134 -33.14 14.39 0.85
N LEU A 135 -33.30 15.14 -0.25
CA LEU A 135 -32.96 14.67 -1.59
C LEU A 135 -31.50 14.15 -1.72
N PRO A 136 -30.49 14.72 -1.04
CA PRO A 136 -29.13 14.16 -1.04
C PRO A 136 -29.03 12.76 -0.41
N LEU A 137 -29.72 12.53 0.71
CA LEU A 137 -29.81 11.21 1.34
C LEU A 137 -30.50 10.20 0.42
N TYR A 138 -31.59 10.60 -0.24
CA TYR A 138 -32.27 9.78 -1.24
C TYR A 138 -31.34 9.35 -2.38
N LYS A 139 -30.61 10.31 -2.98
CA LYS A 139 -29.65 10.02 -4.05
C LYS A 139 -28.54 9.07 -3.59
N THR A 140 -28.06 9.24 -2.36
CA THR A 140 -27.01 8.41 -1.76
C THR A 140 -27.50 6.98 -1.50
N LEU A 141 -28.67 6.82 -0.87
CA LEU A 141 -29.25 5.50 -0.59
C LEU A 141 -29.65 4.76 -1.87
N LEU A 142 -30.20 5.46 -2.86
CA LEU A 142 -30.52 4.88 -4.18
C LEU A 142 -29.24 4.44 -4.91
N GLY A 143 -28.17 5.23 -4.85
CA GLY A 143 -26.87 4.86 -5.39
C GLY A 143 -26.27 3.62 -4.72
N ILE A 144 -26.32 3.55 -3.38
CA ILE A 144 -25.86 2.39 -2.60
C ILE A 144 -26.72 1.15 -2.94
N PHE A 145 -28.04 1.31 -3.06
CA PHE A 145 -28.96 0.22 -3.39
C PHE A 145 -28.70 -0.38 -4.78
N ILE A 146 -28.56 0.47 -5.80
CA ILE A 146 -28.25 0.04 -7.17
C ILE A 146 -26.86 -0.60 -7.22
N ALA A 147 -25.86 -0.01 -6.54
CA ALA A 147 -24.51 -0.56 -6.47
C ALA A 147 -24.49 -1.95 -5.80
N LEU A 148 -25.22 -2.14 -4.69
CA LEU A 148 -25.32 -3.41 -3.99
C LEU A 148 -26.11 -4.47 -4.79
N LEU A 149 -27.15 -4.09 -5.53
CA LEU A 149 -27.82 -4.98 -6.49
C LEU A 149 -26.86 -5.46 -7.57
N ILE A 150 -26.18 -4.53 -8.23
CA ILE A 150 -25.19 -4.85 -9.28
C ILE A 150 -24.09 -5.75 -8.70
N LEU A 151 -23.63 -5.46 -7.47
CA LEU A 151 -22.67 -6.27 -6.74
C LEU A 151 -23.22 -7.69 -6.50
N ILE A 152 -24.43 -7.86 -5.99
CA ILE A 152 -25.04 -9.18 -5.72
C ILE A 152 -25.16 -10.02 -7.00
N PHE A 153 -25.59 -9.42 -8.11
CA PHE A 153 -25.75 -10.11 -9.40
C PHE A 153 -24.40 -10.51 -10.01
N ILE A 154 -23.42 -9.61 -10.03
CA ILE A 154 -22.06 -9.90 -10.53
C ILE A 154 -21.39 -10.93 -9.61
N VAL A 155 -21.56 -10.82 -8.30
CA VAL A 155 -20.92 -11.69 -7.30
C VAL A 155 -21.44 -13.11 -7.40
N ARG A 156 -22.74 -13.37 -7.62
CA ARG A 156 -23.24 -14.77 -7.65
C ARG A 156 -22.63 -15.61 -8.77
N ASP A 157 -22.73 -15.15 -10.01
CA ASP A 157 -22.23 -15.89 -11.15
C ASP A 157 -20.69 -15.95 -11.13
N SER A 158 -20.04 -14.85 -10.70
CA SER A 158 -18.60 -14.83 -10.47
C SER A 158 -18.17 -15.78 -9.33
N PHE A 159 -18.97 -15.95 -8.29
CA PHE A 159 -18.65 -16.79 -7.12
C PHE A 159 -18.71 -18.28 -7.44
N ILE A 160 -19.68 -18.73 -8.24
CA ILE A 160 -19.74 -20.13 -8.69
C ILE A 160 -18.52 -20.45 -9.55
N VAL A 161 -18.23 -19.60 -10.54
CA VAL A 161 -17.03 -19.75 -11.40
C VAL A 161 -15.75 -19.66 -10.58
N PHE A 162 -15.71 -18.78 -9.57
CA PHE A 162 -14.60 -18.65 -8.64
C PHE A 162 -14.34 -19.94 -7.87
N LYS A 163 -15.37 -20.48 -7.23
CA LYS A 163 -15.29 -21.75 -6.50
C LYS A 163 -14.79 -22.88 -7.40
N MET A 164 -15.30 -22.97 -8.64
CA MET A 164 -14.83 -23.98 -9.61
C MET A 164 -13.36 -23.81 -9.97
N ARG A 165 -12.88 -22.59 -10.28
CA ARG A 165 -11.47 -22.35 -10.65
C ARG A 165 -10.51 -22.60 -9.48
N ILE A 166 -10.90 -22.22 -8.27
CA ILE A 166 -10.10 -22.51 -7.07
C ILE A 166 -10.08 -24.02 -6.81
N TYR A 167 -11.21 -24.71 -6.99
CA TYR A 167 -11.27 -26.17 -6.87
C TYR A 167 -10.37 -26.87 -7.90
N GLU A 168 -10.40 -26.45 -9.17
CA GLU A 168 -9.49 -26.94 -10.22
C GLU A 168 -8.01 -26.73 -9.84
N PHE A 169 -7.67 -25.57 -9.28
CA PHE A 169 -6.32 -25.28 -8.82
C PHE A 169 -5.87 -26.20 -7.69
N ILE A 170 -6.70 -26.39 -6.66
CA ILE A 170 -6.40 -27.25 -5.50
C ILE A 170 -6.32 -28.73 -5.91
N LYS A 171 -7.16 -29.16 -6.86
CA LYS A 171 -7.16 -30.52 -7.40
C LYS A 171 -6.13 -30.75 -8.50
N ALA A 172 -5.32 -29.74 -8.85
CA ALA A 172 -4.28 -29.92 -9.84
C ALA A 172 -3.29 -31.02 -9.42
N PRO A 173 -2.85 -31.89 -10.33
CA PRO A 173 -1.89 -32.95 -10.01
C PRO A 173 -0.64 -32.38 -9.33
N LYS A 174 -0.15 -33.07 -8.30
CA LYS A 174 1.04 -32.71 -7.52
C LYS A 174 0.92 -31.42 -6.70
N PHE A 175 -0.29 -30.86 -6.52
CA PHE A 175 -0.52 -29.64 -5.74
C PHE A 175 0.23 -29.61 -4.42
N LEU A 176 -0.01 -30.59 -3.54
CA LEU A 176 0.57 -30.62 -2.19
C LEU A 176 2.10 -30.73 -2.23
N VAL A 177 2.64 -31.61 -3.07
CA VAL A 177 4.08 -31.80 -3.23
C VAL A 177 4.75 -30.51 -3.69
N VAL A 178 4.19 -29.87 -4.71
CA VAL A 178 4.71 -28.62 -5.27
C VAL A 178 4.61 -27.48 -4.24
N PHE A 179 3.53 -27.43 -3.47
CA PHE A 179 3.35 -26.46 -2.39
C PHE A 179 4.42 -26.63 -1.30
N ILE A 180 4.60 -27.85 -0.80
CA ILE A 180 5.60 -28.16 0.25
C ILE A 180 7.01 -27.84 -0.25
N VAL A 181 7.36 -28.26 -1.48
CA VAL A 181 8.68 -27.96 -2.07
C VAL A 181 8.91 -26.47 -2.19
N SER A 182 7.91 -25.71 -2.68
CA SER A 182 7.98 -24.26 -2.78
C SER A 182 8.22 -23.62 -1.41
N PHE A 183 7.45 -24.04 -0.40
CA PHE A 183 7.58 -23.54 0.96
C PHE A 183 8.95 -23.85 1.56
N VAL A 184 9.45 -25.08 1.41
CA VAL A 184 10.79 -25.47 1.89
C VAL A 184 11.88 -24.65 1.22
N ILE A 185 11.78 -24.36 -0.08
CA ILE A 185 12.75 -23.50 -0.77
C ILE A 185 12.73 -22.09 -0.16
N TYR A 186 11.57 -21.52 0.11
CA TYR A 186 11.47 -20.22 0.79
C TYR A 186 12.05 -20.27 2.20
N LEU A 187 11.80 -21.33 2.97
CA LEU A 187 12.40 -21.49 4.30
C LEU A 187 13.93 -21.52 4.24
N ILE A 188 14.50 -22.26 3.28
CA ILE A 188 15.96 -22.33 3.08
C ILE A 188 16.51 -20.95 2.67
N ALA A 189 15.86 -20.29 1.72
CA ALA A 189 16.29 -18.99 1.22
C ALA A 189 16.20 -17.88 2.28
N LEU A 190 15.20 -17.94 3.16
CA LEU A 190 14.96 -16.96 4.21
C LEU A 190 15.56 -17.37 5.55
N SER A 191 16.22 -18.52 5.67
CA SER A 191 16.70 -19.06 6.94
C SER A 191 17.58 -18.07 7.72
N ALA A 192 18.52 -17.40 7.05
CA ALA A 192 19.36 -16.37 7.67
C ALA A 192 18.58 -15.14 8.14
N LEU A 193 17.53 -14.74 7.41
CA LEU A 193 16.67 -13.61 7.78
C LEU A 193 15.78 -13.95 8.98
N LEU A 194 15.16 -15.15 8.96
CA LEU A 194 14.31 -15.65 10.05
C LEU A 194 15.10 -15.83 11.35
N ARG A 195 16.30 -16.42 11.26
CA ARG A 195 17.22 -16.57 12.40
C ARG A 195 17.70 -15.22 12.96
N GLY A 196 17.77 -14.20 12.11
CA GLY A 196 18.29 -12.89 12.46
C GLY A 196 17.38 -12.06 13.37
N ASP A 197 16.08 -12.38 13.40
CA ASP A 197 15.04 -11.68 14.16
C ASP A 197 15.15 -10.14 14.12
N ILE A 198 15.18 -9.61 12.90
CA ILE A 198 15.48 -8.20 12.70
C ILE A 198 14.26 -7.28 12.87
N TYR A 199 14.44 -6.14 13.52
CA TYR A 199 13.52 -5.02 13.57
C TYR A 199 13.82 -4.04 12.42
N TYR A 200 13.23 -4.31 11.25
CA TYR A 200 13.48 -3.50 10.07
C TYR A 200 12.77 -2.14 10.13
N ILE A 201 13.54 -1.07 10.27
CA ILE A 201 13.09 0.34 10.19
C ILE A 201 11.93 0.64 11.15
N ASN A 202 10.68 0.59 10.68
CA ASN A 202 9.49 0.90 11.50
C ASN A 202 9.13 -0.22 12.46
N ASP A 203 9.61 -1.45 12.22
CA ASP A 203 9.29 -2.59 13.07
C ASP A 203 9.83 -2.41 14.48
N LEU A 204 10.94 -1.69 14.66
CA LEU A 204 11.48 -1.40 15.98
C LEU A 204 10.51 -0.53 16.78
N GLY A 205 10.01 0.55 16.17
CA GLY A 205 9.00 1.42 16.75
C GLY A 205 7.69 0.68 17.05
N ARG A 206 7.27 -0.22 16.16
CA ARG A 206 6.07 -1.06 16.38
C ARG A 206 6.24 -2.01 17.56
N ALA A 207 7.38 -2.68 17.66
CA ALA A 207 7.67 -3.62 18.74
C ALA A 207 7.69 -2.96 20.12
N ILE A 208 8.03 -1.66 20.20
CA ILE A 208 8.01 -0.87 21.44
C ILE A 208 6.73 -0.02 21.61
N GLY A 209 5.72 -0.20 20.75
CA GLY A 209 4.41 0.47 20.91
C GLY A 209 4.33 1.93 20.47
N GLN A 210 5.12 2.37 19.47
CA GLN A 210 5.10 3.75 18.95
C GLN A 210 4.16 4.01 17.75
N GLY A 211 3.48 2.99 17.22
CA GLY A 211 2.41 3.15 16.22
C GLY A 211 2.56 2.28 14.97
N ASP A 212 1.46 2.09 14.22
CA ASP A 212 1.42 1.19 13.05
C ASP A 212 1.25 1.90 11.70
N ASN A 213 0.71 3.12 11.68
CA ASN A 213 0.56 4.04 10.54
C ASN A 213 -0.17 3.47 9.29
N TRP A 214 -0.73 2.27 9.33
CA TRP A 214 -1.37 1.66 8.14
C TRP A 214 -2.56 2.47 7.64
N THR A 215 -3.44 2.88 8.55
CA THR A 215 -4.63 3.70 8.25
C THR A 215 -4.25 5.06 7.69
N ASN A 216 -3.19 5.69 8.21
CA ASN A 216 -2.65 6.96 7.70
C ASN A 216 -2.24 6.86 6.22
N PHE A 217 -1.74 5.71 5.77
CA PHE A 217 -1.42 5.41 4.36
C PHE A 217 -2.58 4.74 3.59
N SER A 218 -3.81 4.86 4.11
CA SER A 218 -5.04 4.30 3.53
C SER A 218 -5.00 2.78 3.33
N ARG A 219 -4.20 2.06 4.12
CA ARG A 219 -4.07 0.59 4.10
C ARG A 219 -5.01 -0.04 5.12
N TYR A 220 -6.31 0.22 4.99
CA TYR A 220 -7.30 -0.21 5.98
C TYR A 220 -7.40 -1.73 6.12
N ILE A 221 -7.27 -2.47 5.02
CA ILE A 221 -7.33 -3.94 5.05
C ILE A 221 -6.14 -4.51 5.83
N SER A 222 -4.97 -3.89 5.73
CA SER A 222 -3.77 -4.30 6.46
C SER A 222 -3.98 -4.30 7.98
N SER A 223 -4.69 -3.31 8.52
CA SER A 223 -4.97 -3.23 9.96
C SER A 223 -5.84 -4.38 10.45
N TYR A 224 -6.92 -4.71 9.71
CA TYR A 224 -7.80 -5.84 10.05
C TYR A 224 -7.11 -7.18 9.87
N LEU A 225 -6.35 -7.36 8.78
CA LEU A 225 -5.61 -8.60 8.52
C LEU A 225 -4.52 -8.83 9.57
N TYR A 226 -3.82 -7.77 9.99
CA TYR A 226 -2.81 -7.91 11.02
C TYR A 226 -3.43 -8.19 12.39
N ALA A 227 -4.53 -7.50 12.75
CA ALA A 227 -5.26 -7.81 13.96
C ALA A 227 -5.70 -9.28 14.00
N LEU A 228 -6.18 -9.84 12.88
CA LEU A 228 -6.50 -11.27 12.76
C LEU A 228 -5.28 -12.17 13.02
N LEU A 229 -4.10 -11.81 12.51
CA LEU A 229 -2.85 -12.54 12.75
C LEU A 229 -2.40 -12.44 14.21
N ASP A 230 -2.58 -11.28 14.84
CA ASP A 230 -2.24 -11.01 16.24
C ASP A 230 -3.41 -11.31 17.20
N SER A 231 -4.10 -12.44 16.98
CA SER A 231 -5.18 -12.95 17.83
C SER A 231 -6.35 -11.99 18.06
N PHE A 232 -6.79 -11.31 17.00
CA PHE A 232 -7.87 -10.31 16.98
C PHE A 232 -7.62 -9.06 17.84
N LYS A 233 -6.36 -8.78 18.18
CA LYS A 233 -6.00 -7.58 18.96
C LYS A 233 -5.68 -6.39 18.06
N GLY A 234 -6.13 -5.21 18.47
CA GLY A 234 -5.69 -3.95 17.90
C GLY A 234 -4.35 -3.51 18.47
N PHE A 235 -3.82 -2.41 17.95
CA PHE A 235 -2.60 -1.78 18.46
C PHE A 235 -2.69 -1.46 19.97
N PRO A 236 -1.60 -1.58 20.77
CA PRO A 236 -0.25 -2.00 20.38
C PRO A 236 -0.15 -3.50 20.09
N TYR A 237 0.55 -3.85 19.01
CA TYR A 237 0.75 -5.23 18.60
C TYR A 237 1.91 -5.88 19.35
N THR A 238 1.79 -7.17 19.60
CA THR A 238 2.90 -7.98 20.10
C THR A 238 3.81 -8.44 18.97
N ASP A 239 5.12 -8.48 19.21
CA ASP A 239 6.04 -9.09 18.25
C ASP A 239 5.88 -10.62 18.28
N ILE A 240 5.13 -11.14 17.30
CA ILE A 240 4.89 -12.57 17.09
C ILE A 240 5.84 -13.19 16.06
N SER A 241 6.97 -12.54 15.76
CA SER A 241 8.03 -13.09 14.90
C SER A 241 8.46 -14.50 15.33
N PRO A 242 8.79 -15.41 14.39
CA PRO A 242 8.83 -15.23 12.93
C PRO A 242 7.50 -15.57 12.22
N LEU A 243 6.39 -15.74 12.95
CA LEU A 243 5.12 -16.21 12.38
C LEU A 243 4.62 -15.40 11.17
N PRO A 244 4.65 -14.05 11.16
CA PRO A 244 4.28 -13.26 9.98
C PRO A 244 5.11 -13.57 8.73
N GLN A 245 6.41 -13.81 8.87
CA GLN A 245 7.30 -14.12 7.75
C GLN A 245 7.08 -15.56 7.26
N LEU A 246 6.72 -16.49 8.15
CA LEU A 246 6.28 -17.84 7.76
C LEU A 246 4.98 -17.78 6.94
N PHE A 247 4.01 -16.97 7.35
CA PHE A 247 2.81 -16.71 6.55
C PHE A 247 3.12 -16.07 5.20
N ALA A 248 4.05 -15.11 5.16
CA ALA A 248 4.52 -14.53 3.91
C ALA A 248 5.09 -15.60 2.96
N ALA A 249 5.94 -16.50 3.46
CA ALA A 249 6.48 -17.61 2.68
C ALA A 249 5.40 -18.59 2.16
N LEU A 250 4.37 -18.89 2.96
CA LEU A 250 3.21 -19.68 2.52
C LEU A 250 2.46 -18.99 1.38
N ILE A 251 2.19 -17.68 1.53
CA ILE A 251 1.48 -16.89 0.54
C ILE A 251 2.29 -16.80 -0.77
N LEU A 252 3.59 -16.53 -0.69
CA LEU A 252 4.48 -16.50 -1.85
C LEU A 252 4.55 -17.85 -2.57
N SER A 253 4.52 -18.95 -1.81
CA SER A 253 4.45 -20.31 -2.36
C SER A 253 3.17 -20.51 -3.17
N LEU A 254 2.03 -20.08 -2.63
CA LEU A 254 0.75 -20.07 -3.35
C LEU A 254 0.80 -19.16 -4.58
N SER A 255 1.36 -17.95 -4.46
CA SER A 255 1.49 -17.03 -5.59
C SER A 255 2.31 -17.63 -6.73
N GLY A 256 3.45 -18.25 -6.46
CA GLY A 256 4.25 -18.96 -7.46
C GLY A 256 3.46 -20.09 -8.13
N MET A 257 2.74 -20.89 -7.34
CA MET A 257 1.85 -21.92 -7.87
C MET A 257 0.73 -21.35 -8.75
N PHE A 258 0.12 -20.22 -8.38
CA PHE A 258 -0.87 -19.51 -9.19
C PHE A 258 -0.28 -19.12 -10.54
N ILE A 259 0.90 -18.50 -10.57
CA ILE A 259 1.57 -18.13 -11.82
C ILE A 259 1.82 -19.39 -12.68
N SER A 260 2.37 -20.46 -12.09
CA SER A 260 2.62 -21.71 -12.82
C SER A 260 1.32 -22.33 -13.35
N PHE A 261 0.26 -22.37 -12.54
CA PHE A 261 -1.04 -22.90 -12.94
C PHE A 261 -1.67 -22.08 -14.06
N ILE A 262 -1.67 -20.75 -13.96
CA ILE A 262 -2.28 -19.86 -14.94
C ILE A 262 -1.48 -19.86 -16.25
N VAL A 263 -0.16 -19.77 -16.20
CA VAL A 263 0.66 -19.64 -17.41
C VAL A 263 1.02 -21.00 -17.99
N ARG A 264 1.59 -21.93 -17.22
CA ARG A 264 2.05 -23.23 -17.73
C ARG A 264 0.92 -24.26 -17.83
N LYS A 265 -0.24 -24.00 -17.22
CA LYS A 265 -1.38 -24.93 -17.12
C LYS A 265 -1.02 -26.26 -16.42
N LYS A 266 0.02 -26.23 -15.57
CA LYS A 266 0.45 -27.37 -14.73
C LYS A 266 1.26 -26.90 -13.52
N LEU A 267 1.39 -27.78 -12.54
CA LEU A 267 2.24 -27.61 -11.36
C LEU A 267 3.42 -28.59 -11.44
N ASP A 268 4.64 -28.05 -11.48
CA ASP A 268 5.88 -28.81 -11.43
C ASP A 268 7.00 -27.99 -10.78
N ILE A 269 8.07 -28.67 -10.36
CA ILE A 269 9.22 -28.05 -9.67
C ILE A 269 9.88 -26.97 -10.55
N VAL A 270 9.98 -27.21 -11.86
CA VAL A 270 10.52 -26.22 -12.82
C VAL A 270 9.68 -24.94 -12.80
N GLY A 271 8.35 -25.05 -12.73
CA GLY A 271 7.45 -23.91 -12.56
C GLY A 271 7.75 -23.13 -11.28
N ILE A 272 7.94 -23.82 -10.16
CA ILE A 272 8.26 -23.18 -8.87
C ILE A 272 9.60 -22.47 -8.89
N VAL A 273 10.65 -23.14 -9.39
CA VAL A 273 11.98 -22.52 -9.50
C VAL A 273 11.92 -21.28 -10.38
N ALA A 274 11.21 -21.35 -11.51
CA ALA A 274 10.99 -20.20 -12.40
C ALA A 274 10.26 -19.03 -11.72
N THR A 275 9.46 -19.30 -10.69
CA THR A 275 8.70 -18.27 -9.96
C THR A 275 9.48 -17.62 -8.80
N LEU A 276 10.62 -18.17 -8.39
CA LEU A 276 11.38 -17.65 -7.23
C LEU A 276 11.72 -16.15 -7.26
N PRO A 277 11.98 -15.49 -8.42
CA PRO A 277 12.19 -14.04 -8.46
C PRO A 277 11.04 -13.21 -7.87
N LEU A 278 9.80 -13.72 -7.84
CA LEU A 278 8.66 -12.99 -7.26
C LEU A 278 8.83 -12.69 -5.77
N GLY A 279 9.49 -13.58 -5.02
CA GLY A 279 9.66 -13.48 -3.57
C GLY A 279 11.12 -13.36 -3.12
N LEU A 280 12.07 -13.79 -3.93
CA LEU A 280 13.51 -13.75 -3.61
C LEU A 280 14.27 -12.67 -4.37
N SER A 281 13.63 -11.91 -5.27
CA SER A 281 14.28 -10.72 -5.82
C SER A 281 14.68 -9.78 -4.67
N PRO A 282 15.81 -9.06 -4.79
CA PRO A 282 16.23 -8.11 -3.77
C PRO A 282 15.14 -7.12 -3.35
N TYR A 283 14.27 -6.74 -4.29
CA TYR A 283 13.12 -5.87 -4.03
C TYR A 283 12.12 -6.47 -3.06
N PHE A 284 11.72 -7.72 -3.25
CA PHE A 284 10.78 -8.39 -2.34
C PHE A 284 11.44 -8.82 -1.02
N LEU A 285 12.76 -9.03 -1.00
CA LEU A 285 13.50 -9.26 0.25
C LEU A 285 13.41 -8.07 1.21
N GLU A 286 13.30 -6.83 0.71
CA GLU A 286 13.00 -5.69 1.57
C GLU A 286 11.61 -5.84 2.20
N ASN A 287 10.58 -6.23 1.42
CA ASN A 287 9.23 -6.49 1.95
C ASN A 287 9.22 -7.57 3.03
N LEU A 288 10.00 -8.65 2.84
CA LEU A 288 10.13 -9.74 3.81
C LEU A 288 10.91 -9.34 5.06
N SER A 289 11.69 -8.27 5.00
CA SER A 289 12.43 -7.75 6.16
C SER A 289 11.52 -7.02 7.14
N TYR A 290 10.41 -6.43 6.67
CA TYR A 290 9.39 -5.85 7.54
C TYR A 290 8.56 -6.96 8.19
N LYS A 291 8.95 -7.49 9.36
CA LYS A 291 8.30 -8.63 10.01
C LYS A 291 6.79 -8.41 10.21
N PHE A 292 6.35 -7.19 10.52
CA PHE A 292 4.93 -6.87 10.69
C PHE A 292 4.18 -6.78 9.34
N ASP A 293 4.81 -6.24 8.29
CA ASP A 293 4.15 -6.02 6.99
C ASP A 293 4.28 -7.19 6.00
N ALA A 294 5.28 -8.06 6.17
CA ALA A 294 5.62 -9.13 5.24
C ALA A 294 4.42 -9.99 4.76
N PRO A 295 3.53 -10.49 5.65
CA PRO A 295 2.38 -11.26 5.20
C PRO A 295 1.37 -10.41 4.42
N LEU A 296 1.22 -9.13 4.78
CA LEU A 296 0.28 -8.19 4.13
C LEU A 296 0.75 -7.82 2.73
N MET A 297 2.05 -7.53 2.57
CA MET A 297 2.66 -7.25 1.26
C MET A 297 2.61 -8.47 0.34
N SER A 298 2.86 -9.67 0.88
CA SER A 298 2.73 -10.94 0.15
C SER A 298 1.28 -11.23 -0.24
N PHE A 299 0.32 -10.94 0.66
CA PHE A 299 -1.10 -11.13 0.38
C PHE A 299 -1.59 -10.20 -0.73
N SER A 300 -1.16 -8.94 -0.73
CA SER A 300 -1.45 -8.01 -1.83
C SER A 300 -0.97 -8.53 -3.18
N LEU A 301 0.21 -9.17 -3.23
CA LEU A 301 0.71 -9.83 -4.43
C LEU A 301 -0.17 -11.01 -4.84
N LEU A 302 -0.59 -11.87 -3.90
CA LEU A 302 -1.50 -12.97 -4.24
C LEU A 302 -2.83 -12.44 -4.81
N LEU A 303 -3.43 -11.43 -4.17
CA LEU A 303 -4.70 -10.84 -4.58
C LEU A 303 -4.66 -10.35 -6.04
N ILE A 304 -3.56 -9.69 -6.46
CA ILE A 304 -3.45 -9.13 -7.81
C ILE A 304 -3.37 -10.21 -8.91
N LEU A 305 -3.01 -11.45 -8.55
CA LEU A 305 -2.92 -12.58 -9.48
C LEU A 305 -4.26 -13.30 -9.69
N VAL A 306 -5.16 -13.27 -8.69
CA VAL A 306 -6.44 -13.99 -8.69
C VAL A 306 -7.31 -13.71 -9.92
N PRO A 307 -7.46 -12.46 -10.41
CA PRO A 307 -8.32 -12.19 -11.57
C PRO A 307 -7.95 -13.01 -12.80
N PHE A 308 -6.68 -13.31 -13.01
CA PHE A 308 -6.20 -14.03 -14.19
C PHE A 308 -6.63 -15.51 -14.25
N LEU A 309 -7.16 -16.09 -13.18
CA LEU A 309 -7.87 -17.38 -13.24
C LEU A 309 -9.12 -17.32 -14.13
N PHE A 310 -9.65 -16.11 -14.37
CA PHE A 310 -10.90 -15.87 -15.07
C PHE A 310 -10.71 -15.26 -16.45
N GLU A 311 -9.48 -15.20 -16.98
CA GLU A 311 -9.13 -14.55 -18.26
C GLU A 311 -9.95 -15.04 -19.49
N LYS A 312 -10.63 -16.19 -19.37
CA LYS A 312 -11.49 -16.76 -20.40
C LYS A 312 -12.92 -16.19 -20.40
N ASN A 313 -13.42 -15.72 -19.25
CA ASN A 313 -14.73 -15.09 -19.14
C ASN A 313 -14.55 -13.60 -18.80
N LEU A 314 -14.63 -12.75 -19.82
CA LEU A 314 -14.29 -11.33 -19.71
C LEU A 314 -15.16 -10.57 -18.70
N LYS A 315 -16.44 -10.92 -18.58
CA LYS A 315 -17.37 -10.26 -17.63
C LYS A 315 -16.95 -10.57 -16.19
N VAL A 316 -16.72 -11.84 -15.89
CA VAL A 316 -16.27 -12.29 -14.57
C VAL A 316 -14.86 -11.77 -14.26
N PHE A 317 -13.96 -11.81 -15.25
CA PHE A 317 -12.61 -11.24 -15.16
C PHE A 317 -12.66 -9.77 -14.74
N MET A 318 -13.43 -8.91 -15.42
CA MET A 318 -13.52 -7.50 -15.07
C MET A 318 -14.06 -7.28 -13.65
N GLY A 319 -15.14 -7.97 -13.27
CA GLY A 319 -15.72 -7.85 -11.93
C GLY A 319 -14.72 -8.24 -10.84
N ILE A 320 -14.03 -9.37 -11.01
CA ILE A 320 -13.03 -9.85 -10.07
C ILE A 320 -11.80 -8.94 -10.07
N SER A 321 -11.32 -8.46 -11.23
CA SER A 321 -10.23 -7.50 -11.32
C SER A 321 -10.52 -6.23 -10.52
N LEU A 322 -11.71 -5.64 -10.67
CA LEU A 322 -12.08 -4.44 -9.92
C LEU A 322 -11.95 -4.65 -8.40
N VAL A 323 -12.53 -5.74 -7.89
CA VAL A 323 -12.53 -6.05 -6.45
C VAL A 323 -11.12 -6.36 -5.94
N PHE A 324 -10.37 -7.22 -6.63
CA PHE A 324 -9.07 -7.67 -6.14
C PHE A 324 -7.98 -6.62 -6.31
N ILE A 325 -8.06 -5.74 -7.31
CA ILE A 325 -7.18 -4.57 -7.40
C ILE A 325 -7.47 -3.62 -6.23
N LEU A 326 -8.73 -3.33 -5.91
CA LEU A 326 -9.08 -2.50 -4.75
C LEU A 326 -8.56 -3.09 -3.44
N PHE A 327 -8.70 -4.41 -3.24
CA PHE A 327 -8.16 -5.08 -2.05
C PHE A 327 -6.64 -5.03 -2.00
N SER A 328 -5.97 -5.26 -3.13
CA SER A 328 -4.51 -5.14 -3.23
C SER A 328 -4.05 -3.73 -2.90
N LEU A 329 -4.66 -2.69 -3.47
CA LEU A 329 -4.32 -1.29 -3.19
C LEU A 329 -4.58 -0.89 -1.73
N SER A 330 -5.65 -1.43 -1.12
CA SER A 330 -5.99 -1.19 0.29
C SER A 330 -5.16 -2.02 1.28
N THR A 331 -4.29 -2.89 0.77
CA THR A 331 -3.34 -3.69 1.56
C THR A 331 -1.91 -3.17 1.34
N TYR A 332 -1.45 -3.21 0.08
CA TYR A 332 -0.15 -2.72 -0.33
C TYR A 332 -0.16 -2.24 -1.79
N GLN A 333 -0.02 -0.93 -1.99
CA GLN A 333 -0.21 -0.27 -3.28
C GLN A 333 0.82 -0.67 -4.34
N ALA A 334 2.06 -1.01 -3.97
CA ALA A 334 3.12 -1.24 -4.95
C ALA A 334 2.92 -2.51 -5.81
N SER A 335 2.03 -3.42 -5.40
CA SER A 335 1.69 -4.63 -6.16
C SER A 335 0.99 -4.34 -7.51
N ASN A 336 0.49 -3.13 -7.71
CA ASN A 336 -0.31 -2.77 -8.89
C ASN A 336 0.42 -3.00 -10.24
N GLY A 337 1.76 -2.84 -10.29
CA GLY A 337 2.56 -3.09 -11.50
C GLY A 337 2.52 -4.54 -11.96
N ILE A 338 2.27 -5.47 -11.04
CA ILE A 338 2.18 -6.91 -11.32
C ILE A 338 0.99 -7.21 -12.24
N TYR A 339 -0.15 -6.57 -12.01
CA TYR A 339 -1.35 -6.72 -12.86
C TYR A 339 -1.05 -6.36 -14.32
N ILE A 340 -0.28 -5.29 -14.53
CA ILE A 340 0.07 -4.79 -15.86
C ILE A 340 0.97 -5.80 -16.57
N VAL A 341 2.08 -6.21 -15.96
CA VAL A 341 3.04 -7.12 -16.61
C VAL A 341 2.46 -8.52 -16.84
N PHE A 342 1.56 -8.98 -15.97
CA PHE A 342 0.86 -10.26 -16.15
C PHE A 342 -0.11 -10.20 -17.33
N THR A 343 -0.87 -9.10 -17.46
CA THR A 343 -1.74 -8.85 -18.62
C THR A 343 -0.93 -8.86 -19.92
N LEU A 344 0.21 -8.17 -19.95
CA LEU A 344 1.09 -8.10 -21.12
C LEU A 344 1.59 -9.48 -21.53
N LEU A 345 1.99 -10.34 -20.58
CA LEU A 345 2.41 -11.71 -20.89
C LEU A 345 1.27 -12.52 -21.53
N LEU A 346 0.07 -12.49 -20.94
CA LEU A 346 -1.06 -13.26 -21.48
C LEU A 346 -1.45 -12.77 -22.88
N VAL A 347 -1.44 -11.46 -23.11
CA VAL A 347 -1.67 -10.86 -24.43
C VAL A 347 -0.63 -11.35 -25.44
N LEU A 348 0.65 -11.38 -25.05
CA LEU A 348 1.72 -11.93 -25.88
C LEU A 348 1.48 -13.41 -26.20
N LEU A 349 1.23 -14.25 -25.19
CA LEU A 349 1.03 -15.69 -25.38
C LEU A 349 -0.17 -15.99 -26.29
N ASN A 350 -1.29 -15.31 -26.08
CA ASN A 350 -2.48 -15.40 -26.94
C ASN A 350 -2.16 -15.05 -28.39
N TYR A 351 -1.36 -13.99 -28.61
CA TYR A 351 -0.94 -13.54 -29.93
C TYR A 351 0.02 -14.52 -30.63
N LEU A 352 1.08 -14.96 -29.93
CA LEU A 352 2.12 -15.84 -30.46
C LEU A 352 1.59 -17.22 -30.83
N TYR A 353 0.69 -17.78 -30.01
CA TYR A 353 0.22 -19.15 -30.14
C TYR A 353 -1.19 -19.27 -30.74
N LYS A 354 -1.78 -18.16 -31.19
CA LYS A 354 -3.12 -18.06 -31.79
C LYS A 354 -4.18 -18.74 -30.90
N GLU A 355 -4.18 -18.44 -29.61
CA GLU A 355 -5.14 -19.02 -28.64
C GLU A 355 -6.46 -18.27 -28.59
N LYS A 356 -6.41 -16.98 -28.93
CA LYS A 356 -7.56 -16.09 -29.09
C LYS A 356 -7.42 -15.39 -30.44
N SER A 357 -8.54 -15.02 -31.04
CA SER A 357 -8.52 -14.11 -32.20
C SER A 357 -7.94 -12.74 -31.80
N SER A 358 -7.43 -11.97 -32.77
CA SER A 358 -6.87 -10.63 -32.48
C SER A 358 -7.90 -9.71 -31.81
N LYS A 359 -9.19 -9.83 -32.20
CA LYS A 359 -10.30 -9.06 -31.62
C LYS A 359 -10.55 -9.43 -30.16
N GLU A 360 -10.54 -10.72 -29.83
CA GLU A 360 -10.70 -11.19 -28.43
C GLU A 360 -9.50 -10.82 -27.57
N ASN A 361 -8.29 -10.89 -28.11
CA ASN A 361 -7.08 -10.51 -27.38
C ASN A 361 -7.07 -9.00 -27.09
N LEU A 362 -7.50 -8.17 -28.06
CA LEU A 362 -7.66 -6.73 -27.87
C LEU A 362 -8.77 -6.39 -26.87
N LYS A 363 -9.91 -7.11 -26.91
CA LYS A 363 -10.96 -6.99 -25.88
C LYS A 363 -10.43 -7.32 -24.49
N PHE A 364 -9.65 -8.40 -24.35
CA PHE A 364 -9.02 -8.76 -23.08
C PHE A 364 -8.07 -7.67 -22.57
N LEU A 365 -7.21 -7.13 -23.43
CA LEU A 365 -6.33 -6.01 -23.08
C LEU A 365 -7.13 -4.78 -22.66
N GLY A 366 -8.11 -4.37 -23.47
CA GLY A 366 -8.97 -3.20 -23.19
C GLY A 366 -9.73 -3.35 -21.87
N SER A 367 -10.34 -4.51 -21.61
CA SER A 367 -11.00 -4.80 -20.33
C SER A 367 -10.04 -4.79 -19.15
N SER A 368 -8.81 -5.27 -19.32
CA SER A 368 -7.80 -5.25 -18.26
C SER A 368 -7.39 -3.82 -17.92
N VAL A 369 -7.15 -2.98 -18.93
CA VAL A 369 -6.83 -1.55 -18.77
C VAL A 369 -7.99 -0.80 -18.11
N ILE A 370 -9.21 -0.99 -18.59
CA ILE A 370 -10.40 -0.34 -18.01
C ILE A 370 -10.59 -0.76 -16.54
N ALA A 371 -10.49 -2.06 -16.23
CA ALA A 371 -10.62 -2.53 -14.85
C ALA A 371 -9.54 -1.92 -13.94
N PHE A 372 -8.29 -1.83 -14.40
CA PHE A 372 -7.22 -1.19 -13.65
C PHE A 372 -7.49 0.30 -13.39
N LEU A 373 -7.85 1.06 -14.44
CA LEU A 373 -8.11 2.49 -14.32
C LEU A 373 -9.31 2.79 -13.43
N VAL A 374 -10.40 2.03 -13.57
CA VAL A 374 -11.61 2.20 -12.75
C VAL A 374 -11.31 1.84 -11.29
N ALA A 375 -10.59 0.75 -11.01
CA ALA A 375 -10.21 0.39 -9.65
C ALA A 375 -9.25 1.41 -9.02
N ALA A 376 -8.23 1.88 -9.75
CA ALA A 376 -7.30 2.89 -9.27
C ALA A 376 -8.00 4.23 -9.00
N LEU A 377 -8.93 4.64 -9.86
CA LEU A 377 -9.74 5.83 -9.67
C LEU A 377 -10.68 5.69 -8.46
N ALA A 378 -11.36 4.54 -8.34
CA ALA A 378 -12.21 4.26 -7.19
C ALA A 378 -11.41 4.27 -5.88
N TYR A 379 -10.21 3.68 -5.87
CA TYR A 379 -9.30 3.76 -4.73
C TYR A 379 -8.93 5.21 -4.40
N LYS A 380 -8.55 6.01 -5.41
CA LYS A 380 -8.19 7.41 -5.23
C LYS A 380 -9.33 8.28 -4.69
N VAL A 381 -10.55 8.07 -5.17
CA VAL A 381 -11.72 8.90 -4.83
C VAL A 381 -12.37 8.48 -3.52
N PHE A 382 -12.48 7.18 -3.26
CA PHE A 382 -13.27 6.66 -2.14
C PHE A 382 -12.45 6.15 -0.96
N ILE A 383 -11.15 5.84 -1.15
CA ILE A 383 -10.33 5.17 -0.12
C ILE A 383 -9.15 6.04 0.34
N ILE A 384 -8.46 6.72 -0.58
CA ILE A 384 -7.30 7.55 -0.22
C ILE A 384 -7.70 8.66 0.74
N THR A 385 -6.98 8.73 1.86
CA THR A 385 -6.95 9.88 2.77
C THR A 385 -5.83 10.82 2.32
N PRO A 386 -6.11 12.12 2.08
CA PRO A 386 -5.08 13.07 1.70
C PRO A 386 -3.96 13.12 2.73
N LEU A 387 -2.72 12.95 2.28
CA LEU A 387 -1.54 13.06 3.12
C LEU A 387 -1.09 14.53 3.22
N PRO A 388 -0.54 14.98 4.37
CA PRO A 388 0.07 16.30 4.48
C PRO A 388 1.17 16.50 3.43
N PRO A 389 1.38 17.73 2.90
CA PRO A 389 2.39 18.01 1.88
C PRO A 389 3.84 17.66 2.28
N THR A 390 4.09 17.59 3.59
CA THR A 390 5.37 17.27 4.22
C THR A 390 5.72 15.78 4.20
N GLN A 391 4.79 14.91 3.79
CA GLN A 391 5.03 13.47 3.72
C GLN A 391 5.97 13.10 2.57
N TYR A 392 6.70 11.98 2.75
CA TYR A 392 7.70 11.50 1.79
C TYR A 392 7.09 10.87 0.52
N VAL A 393 5.78 10.66 0.49
CA VAL A 393 5.01 10.17 -0.66
C VAL A 393 3.77 11.04 -0.89
N SER A 394 3.33 11.11 -2.15
CA SER A 394 2.10 11.81 -2.55
C SER A 394 1.14 10.91 -3.31
N SER A 395 -0.16 11.16 -3.12
CA SER A 395 -1.27 10.57 -3.88
C SER A 395 -1.66 11.37 -5.13
N GLU A 396 -0.96 12.49 -5.39
CA GLU A 396 -1.21 13.36 -6.54
C GLU A 396 -0.56 12.83 -7.81
N ALA A 397 -1.21 13.09 -8.94
CA ALA A 397 -0.63 12.82 -10.24
C ALA A 397 0.45 13.85 -10.56
N MET A 398 1.50 13.39 -11.26
CA MET A 398 2.52 14.26 -11.81
C MET A 398 1.95 15.14 -12.92
N GLN A 399 2.53 16.33 -13.10
CA GLN A 399 2.25 17.19 -14.25
C GLN A 399 2.61 16.48 -15.57
N THR A 400 1.83 16.74 -16.61
CA THR A 400 1.95 16.09 -17.93
C THR A 400 3.30 16.38 -18.60
N THR A 401 3.83 17.59 -18.45
CA THR A 401 5.15 18.00 -18.98
C THR A 401 6.27 17.10 -18.46
N LYS A 402 6.34 16.91 -17.14
CA LYS A 402 7.33 16.05 -16.50
C LYS A 402 7.17 14.56 -16.87
N LEU A 403 5.96 14.12 -17.19
CA LEU A 403 5.72 12.75 -17.70
C LEU A 403 6.33 12.56 -19.11
N LEU A 404 6.21 13.55 -19.98
CA LEU A 404 6.74 13.52 -21.35
C LEU A 404 8.27 13.53 -21.39
N GLU A 405 8.93 14.15 -20.40
CA GLU A 405 10.40 14.13 -20.21
C GLU A 405 10.92 12.77 -19.67
N GLY A 406 10.04 11.77 -19.55
CA GLY A 406 10.35 10.45 -19.00
C GLY A 406 10.15 10.33 -17.49
N GLY A 407 9.86 11.44 -16.78
CA GLY A 407 9.37 11.48 -15.40
C GLY A 407 10.00 10.46 -14.44
N ASN A 408 9.15 9.68 -13.77
CA ASN A 408 9.60 8.65 -12.83
C ASN A 408 10.19 7.41 -13.53
N LEU A 409 9.91 7.19 -14.82
CA LEU A 409 10.43 6.05 -15.58
C LEU A 409 11.95 6.13 -15.69
N LYS A 410 12.49 7.30 -16.00
CA LYS A 410 13.95 7.52 -16.08
C LYS A 410 14.63 7.15 -14.76
N THR A 411 14.13 7.69 -13.65
CA THR A 411 14.65 7.41 -12.30
C THR A 411 14.54 5.92 -11.96
N TYR A 412 13.39 5.32 -12.26
CA TYR A 412 13.16 3.89 -12.04
C TYR A 412 14.17 3.00 -12.78
N LEU A 413 14.38 3.23 -14.09
CA LEU A 413 15.32 2.44 -14.89
C LEU A 413 16.78 2.64 -14.46
N VAL A 414 17.17 3.88 -14.11
CA VAL A 414 18.50 4.17 -13.56
C VAL A 414 18.71 3.42 -12.25
N LEU A 415 17.72 3.44 -11.37
CA LEU A 415 17.79 2.72 -10.10
C LEU A 415 17.88 1.21 -10.31
N LEU A 416 17.04 0.61 -11.16
CA LEU A 416 17.13 -0.82 -11.52
C LEU A 416 18.53 -1.20 -12.00
N LEU A 417 19.10 -0.43 -12.94
CA LEU A 417 20.43 -0.72 -13.47
C LEU A 417 21.51 -0.56 -12.40
N SER A 418 21.44 0.51 -11.61
CA SER A 418 22.41 0.77 -10.53
C SER A 418 22.35 -0.27 -9.43
N ASP A 419 21.15 -0.79 -9.14
CA ASP A 419 20.86 -1.78 -8.12
C ASP A 419 21.41 -3.14 -8.50
N LEU A 420 21.17 -3.55 -9.74
CA LEU A 420 21.28 -4.94 -10.16
C LEU A 420 22.60 -5.25 -10.90
N LYS A 421 23.30 -4.25 -11.45
CA LYS A 421 24.49 -4.47 -12.29
C LYS A 421 25.60 -5.33 -11.67
N GLY A 422 25.70 -5.33 -10.33
CA GLY A 422 26.70 -6.11 -9.58
C GLY A 422 26.25 -7.53 -9.20
N LEU A 423 25.01 -7.92 -9.51
CA LEU A 423 24.43 -9.18 -9.06
C LEU A 423 24.49 -10.25 -10.17
N PRO A 424 24.94 -11.48 -9.87
CA PRO A 424 24.85 -12.61 -10.81
C PRO A 424 23.42 -12.84 -11.32
N PHE A 425 22.41 -12.62 -10.47
CA PHE A 425 21.00 -12.67 -10.83
C PHE A 425 20.66 -11.80 -12.05
N PHE A 426 21.25 -10.60 -12.16
CA PHE A 426 20.98 -9.68 -13.26
C PHE A 426 21.56 -10.19 -14.57
N ALA A 427 22.82 -10.65 -14.54
CA ALA A 427 23.47 -11.25 -15.70
C ALA A 427 22.68 -12.47 -16.21
N PHE A 428 22.31 -13.40 -15.32
CA PHE A 428 21.50 -14.55 -15.70
C PHE A 428 20.10 -14.15 -16.18
N SER A 429 19.49 -13.11 -15.62
CA SER A 429 18.18 -12.60 -16.09
C SER A 429 18.25 -12.00 -17.50
N ILE A 430 19.35 -11.34 -17.87
CA ILE A 430 19.58 -10.88 -19.25
C ILE A 430 19.68 -12.07 -20.20
N ILE A 431 20.47 -13.09 -19.84
CA ILE A 431 20.59 -14.32 -20.65
C ILE A 431 19.22 -15.00 -20.80
N VAL A 432 18.46 -15.12 -19.72
CA VAL A 432 17.10 -15.67 -19.76
C VAL A 432 16.18 -14.82 -20.64
N GLY A 433 16.29 -13.50 -20.63
CA GLY A 433 15.56 -12.60 -21.53
C GLY A 433 15.88 -12.87 -23.01
N LEU A 434 17.15 -13.07 -23.35
CA LEU A 434 17.58 -13.46 -24.70
C LEU A 434 17.07 -14.85 -25.09
N LEU A 435 17.16 -15.83 -24.18
CA LEU A 435 16.58 -17.16 -24.37
C LEU A 435 15.07 -17.10 -24.54
N PHE A 436 14.40 -16.15 -23.89
CA PHE A 436 12.97 -15.95 -24.02
C PHE A 436 12.62 -15.44 -25.41
N LEU A 437 13.35 -14.46 -25.94
CA LEU A 437 13.19 -14.01 -27.33
C LEU A 437 13.37 -15.18 -28.31
N LEU A 438 14.45 -15.96 -28.15
CA LEU A 438 14.75 -17.10 -29.00
C LEU A 438 13.66 -18.17 -28.93
N THR A 439 13.31 -18.62 -27.72
CA THR A 439 12.35 -19.70 -27.49
C THR A 439 10.95 -19.32 -27.95
N SER A 440 10.51 -18.09 -27.66
CA SER A 440 9.21 -17.57 -28.08
C SER A 440 9.11 -17.50 -29.60
N THR A 441 10.18 -17.05 -30.27
CA THR A 441 10.25 -16.96 -31.73
C THR A 441 10.20 -18.35 -32.38
N ILE A 442 10.99 -19.31 -31.88
CA ILE A 442 11.05 -20.67 -32.44
C ILE A 442 9.71 -21.41 -32.27
N ASN A 443 9.05 -21.28 -31.11
CA ASN A 443 7.83 -22.03 -30.81
C ASN A 443 6.53 -21.35 -31.26
N ALA A 444 6.55 -20.06 -31.60
CA ALA A 444 5.36 -19.33 -32.03
C ALA A 444 4.71 -19.93 -33.28
N LYS A 445 3.37 -19.84 -33.34
CA LYS A 445 2.55 -20.12 -34.53
C LYS A 445 2.46 -18.92 -35.49
N ARG A 446 2.97 -17.76 -35.06
CA ARG A 446 3.14 -16.56 -35.91
C ARG A 446 4.45 -16.66 -36.72
N THR A 447 4.59 -15.80 -37.73
CA THR A 447 5.85 -15.69 -38.48
C THR A 447 6.98 -15.27 -37.54
N LYS A 448 8.21 -15.71 -37.81
CA LYS A 448 9.37 -15.50 -36.93
C LYS A 448 9.65 -14.01 -36.66
N PRO A 449 9.63 -13.11 -37.67
CA PRO A 449 9.85 -11.68 -37.41
C PRO A 449 8.79 -11.07 -36.48
N LEU A 450 7.51 -11.39 -36.70
CA LEU A 450 6.42 -10.89 -35.85
C LEU A 450 6.49 -11.44 -34.43
N ALA A 451 6.86 -12.72 -34.29
CA ALA A 451 7.03 -13.34 -32.98
C ALA A 451 8.18 -12.73 -32.19
N PHE A 452 9.31 -12.48 -32.86
CA PHE A 452 10.47 -11.80 -32.28
C PHE A 452 10.09 -10.38 -31.84
N LEU A 453 9.51 -9.58 -32.73
CA LEU A 453 9.10 -8.21 -32.44
C LEU A 453 8.10 -8.13 -31.29
N ALA A 454 7.06 -8.97 -31.29
CA ALA A 454 6.08 -9.00 -30.22
C ALA A 454 6.72 -9.37 -28.86
N SER A 455 7.65 -10.33 -28.86
CA SER A 455 8.37 -10.73 -27.64
C SER A 455 9.30 -9.63 -27.14
N LEU A 456 9.96 -8.91 -28.05
CA LEU A 456 10.79 -7.74 -27.73
C LEU A 456 9.96 -6.59 -27.14
N VAL A 457 8.80 -6.30 -27.74
CA VAL A 457 7.84 -5.32 -27.22
C VAL A 457 7.36 -5.70 -25.83
N PHE A 458 7.07 -6.99 -25.57
CA PHE A 458 6.73 -7.44 -24.22
C PHE A 458 7.88 -7.23 -23.22
N LEU A 459 9.12 -7.56 -23.57
CA LEU A 459 10.25 -7.33 -22.67
C LEU A 459 10.44 -5.83 -22.36
N ALA A 460 10.35 -4.98 -23.39
CA ALA A 460 10.50 -3.53 -23.24
C ALA A 460 9.36 -2.93 -22.39
N LEU A 461 8.10 -3.23 -22.72
CA LEU A 461 6.94 -2.73 -21.98
C LEU A 461 6.86 -3.32 -20.57
N GLY A 462 7.18 -4.61 -20.42
CA GLY A 462 7.20 -5.28 -19.11
C GLY A 462 8.24 -4.66 -18.19
N LEU A 463 9.45 -4.38 -18.69
CA LEU A 463 10.47 -3.66 -17.94
C LEU A 463 9.98 -2.26 -17.57
N CYS A 464 9.54 -1.45 -18.53
CA CYS A 464 9.15 -0.06 -18.28
C CYS A 464 7.92 0.10 -17.38
N LEU A 465 6.92 -0.77 -17.51
CA LEU A 465 5.64 -0.65 -16.81
C LEU A 465 5.55 -1.45 -15.51
N SER A 466 6.61 -2.19 -15.15
CA SER A 466 6.66 -3.00 -13.92
C SER A 466 6.57 -2.17 -12.62
N TYR A 467 6.84 -0.86 -12.65
CA TYR A 467 6.64 0.04 -11.51
C TYR A 467 5.18 0.53 -11.39
N GLY A 468 4.35 0.28 -12.41
CA GLY A 468 2.92 0.55 -12.42
C GLY A 468 2.54 2.01 -12.20
N ALA A 469 1.49 2.26 -11.42
CA ALA A 469 0.93 3.57 -11.13
C ALA A 469 1.94 4.53 -10.46
N TYR A 470 3.03 4.03 -9.87
CA TYR A 470 4.08 4.88 -9.29
C TYR A 470 4.80 5.71 -10.36
N LEU A 471 4.74 5.28 -11.64
CA LEU A 471 5.27 6.05 -12.76
C LEU A 471 4.59 7.40 -12.95
N VAL A 472 3.33 7.54 -12.52
CA VAL A 472 2.51 8.75 -12.74
C VAL A 472 2.31 9.60 -11.48
N LEU A 473 2.90 9.23 -10.33
CA LEU A 473 2.77 10.00 -9.08
C LEU A 473 3.74 11.18 -9.03
N SER A 474 3.34 12.30 -8.40
CA SER A 474 4.21 13.47 -8.25
C SER A 474 5.43 13.22 -7.35
N LYS A 475 5.24 12.45 -6.27
CA LYS A 475 6.29 11.99 -5.33
C LYS A 475 6.11 10.49 -5.03
N PRO A 476 6.61 9.57 -5.88
CA PRO A 476 6.51 8.13 -5.64
C PRO A 476 7.56 7.62 -4.63
N LEU A 477 7.34 6.41 -4.10
CA LEU A 477 8.30 5.74 -3.23
C LEU A 477 9.37 4.99 -4.04
N PHE A 478 10.59 5.53 -4.12
CA PHE A 478 11.73 4.84 -4.74
C PHE A 478 12.51 3.93 -3.77
N ALA A 479 11.87 3.36 -2.74
CA ALA A 479 12.48 2.31 -1.92
C ALA A 479 12.42 0.96 -2.64
N PRO A 480 13.41 0.06 -2.49
CA PRO A 480 13.40 -1.26 -3.13
C PRO A 480 12.08 -2.02 -3.00
N ARG A 481 11.40 -1.95 -1.85
CA ARG A 481 10.10 -2.60 -1.60
C ARG A 481 9.00 -2.21 -2.59
N ALA A 482 9.11 -1.06 -3.24
CA ALA A 482 8.13 -0.60 -4.22
C ALA A 482 8.33 -1.19 -5.63
N PHE A 483 9.47 -1.86 -5.88
CA PHE A 483 9.84 -2.37 -7.22
C PHE A 483 9.43 -3.85 -7.41
N ILE A 484 8.52 -4.37 -6.59
CA ILE A 484 8.13 -5.79 -6.60
C ILE A 484 7.53 -6.26 -7.93
N GLY A 485 6.95 -5.36 -8.73
CA GLY A 485 6.49 -5.68 -10.08
C GLY A 485 7.62 -6.12 -11.02
N PHE A 486 8.85 -5.65 -10.79
CA PHE A 486 10.02 -6.12 -11.54
C PHE A 486 10.34 -7.59 -11.23
N GLY A 487 10.33 -7.97 -9.95
CA GLY A 487 10.56 -9.36 -9.54
C GLY A 487 9.55 -10.32 -10.18
N VAL A 488 8.28 -9.91 -10.24
CA VAL A 488 7.24 -10.70 -10.93
C VAL A 488 7.42 -10.68 -12.45
N PHE A 489 7.79 -9.55 -13.06
CA PHE A 489 8.11 -9.51 -14.49
C PHE A 489 9.21 -10.51 -14.86
N VAL A 490 10.30 -10.58 -14.09
CA VAL A 490 11.37 -11.57 -14.30
C VAL A 490 10.83 -13.00 -14.15
N ALA A 491 10.04 -13.27 -13.10
CA ALA A 491 9.40 -14.58 -12.92
C ALA A 491 8.48 -14.95 -14.11
N LEU A 492 7.75 -13.99 -14.68
CA LEU A 492 6.89 -14.21 -15.84
C LEU A 492 7.69 -14.53 -17.11
N VAL A 493 8.84 -13.89 -17.32
CA VAL A 493 9.77 -14.24 -18.40
C VAL A 493 10.27 -15.67 -18.21
N TYR A 494 10.66 -16.05 -16.98
CA TYR A 494 11.19 -17.38 -16.66
C TYR A 494 10.13 -18.46 -16.88
N VAL A 495 8.91 -18.23 -16.44
CA VAL A 495 7.78 -19.16 -16.63
C VAL A 495 7.39 -19.24 -18.11
N GLY A 496 7.39 -18.11 -18.81
CA GLY A 496 7.07 -17.99 -20.23
C GLY A 496 8.03 -18.75 -21.15
N LEU A 497 9.31 -18.89 -20.78
CA LEU A 497 10.30 -19.72 -21.50
C LEU A 497 9.84 -21.15 -21.74
N PHE A 498 9.03 -21.69 -20.85
CA PHE A 498 8.61 -23.09 -20.90
C PHE A 498 7.22 -23.25 -21.51
N TYR A 499 6.58 -22.16 -21.93
CA TYR A 499 5.26 -22.22 -22.53
C TYR A 499 5.30 -22.97 -23.86
N LYS A 500 4.57 -24.09 -23.95
CA LYS A 500 4.51 -24.97 -25.12
C LYS A 500 5.89 -25.35 -25.71
N GLN A 501 6.93 -25.41 -24.87
CA GLN A 501 8.29 -25.74 -25.31
C GLN A 501 8.38 -27.19 -25.80
N ARG A 502 8.79 -27.38 -27.05
CA ARG A 502 8.89 -28.71 -27.70
C ARG A 502 10.32 -29.20 -27.88
N LYS A 503 11.30 -28.30 -28.01
CA LYS A 503 12.68 -28.66 -28.32
C LYS A 503 13.41 -29.08 -27.03
N ARG A 504 13.83 -30.35 -26.96
CA ARG A 504 14.45 -30.95 -25.75
C ARG A 504 15.72 -30.22 -25.32
N ILE A 505 16.64 -29.95 -26.25
CA ILE A 505 17.92 -29.26 -25.95
C ILE A 505 17.65 -27.87 -25.38
N LEU A 506 16.87 -27.05 -26.10
CA LEU A 506 16.53 -25.70 -25.66
C LEU A 506 15.79 -25.68 -24.32
N LYS A 507 14.92 -26.67 -24.04
CA LYS A 507 14.28 -26.84 -22.74
C LYS A 507 15.31 -26.99 -21.62
N TRP A 508 16.32 -27.84 -21.79
CA TRP A 508 17.34 -28.07 -20.76
C TRP A 508 18.24 -26.85 -20.56
N VAL A 509 18.65 -26.17 -21.64
CA VAL A 509 19.36 -24.90 -21.56
C VAL A 509 18.56 -23.86 -20.76
N ASN A 510 17.26 -23.73 -21.06
CA ASN A 510 16.37 -22.83 -20.31
C ASN A 510 16.27 -23.22 -18.83
N VAL A 511 16.19 -24.51 -18.50
CA VAL A 511 16.18 -24.99 -17.10
C VAL A 511 17.48 -24.60 -16.39
N VAL A 512 18.64 -24.84 -16.99
CA VAL A 512 19.94 -24.55 -16.38
C VAL A 512 20.05 -23.08 -16.00
N PHE A 513 19.77 -22.15 -16.93
CA PHE A 513 19.89 -20.72 -16.64
C PHE A 513 18.85 -20.22 -15.63
N VAL A 514 17.62 -20.75 -15.67
CA VAL A 514 16.60 -20.44 -14.65
C VAL A 514 17.03 -20.94 -13.26
N VAL A 515 17.61 -22.14 -13.17
CA VAL A 515 18.13 -22.70 -11.91
C VAL A 515 19.30 -21.86 -11.40
N LEU A 516 20.27 -21.51 -12.24
CA LEU A 516 21.42 -20.68 -11.86
C LEU A 516 20.98 -19.29 -11.37
N ALA A 517 20.06 -18.64 -12.08
CA ALA A 517 19.52 -17.36 -11.67
C ALA A 517 18.81 -17.45 -10.32
N SER A 518 17.96 -18.46 -10.15
CA SER A 518 17.19 -18.65 -8.92
C SER A 518 18.07 -19.03 -7.74
N TYR A 519 19.07 -19.88 -7.96
CA TYR A 519 20.07 -20.22 -6.94
C TYR A 519 20.85 -18.99 -6.49
N SER A 520 21.23 -18.10 -7.42
CA SER A 520 21.90 -16.85 -7.06
C SER A 520 21.05 -15.95 -6.15
N LEU A 521 19.72 -15.98 -6.29
CA LEU A 521 18.80 -15.28 -5.38
C LEU A 521 18.76 -15.93 -4.00
N VAL A 522 18.78 -17.27 -3.91
CA VAL A 522 18.84 -18.00 -2.62
C VAL A 522 20.12 -17.67 -1.86
N VAL A 523 21.26 -17.61 -2.55
CA VAL A 523 22.55 -17.23 -1.97
C VAL A 523 22.54 -15.76 -1.53
N PHE A 524 21.99 -14.87 -2.37
CA PHE A 524 21.86 -13.46 -2.04
C PHE A 524 20.97 -13.25 -0.81
N ALA A 525 19.81 -13.92 -0.73
CA ALA A 525 18.88 -13.83 0.39
C ALA A 525 19.54 -14.24 1.72
N ASN A 526 20.30 -15.34 1.72
CA ASN A 526 21.03 -15.79 2.91
C ASN A 526 22.17 -14.84 3.31
N SER A 527 22.93 -14.37 2.33
CA SER A 527 24.02 -13.40 2.55
C SER A 527 23.47 -12.08 3.11
N TYR A 528 22.34 -11.63 2.56
CA TYR A 528 21.61 -10.46 3.03
C TYR A 528 21.12 -10.64 4.46
N GLY A 529 20.45 -11.76 4.77
CA GLY A 529 19.96 -12.07 6.12
C GLY A 529 21.07 -12.01 7.19
N ASN A 530 22.24 -12.57 6.88
CA ASN A 530 23.41 -12.47 7.77
C ASN A 530 23.93 -11.04 7.90
N ALA A 531 24.04 -10.31 6.79
CA ALA A 531 24.54 -8.94 6.78
C ALA A 531 23.63 -7.99 7.58
N ILE A 532 22.31 -8.12 7.43
CA ILE A 532 21.36 -7.26 8.14
C ILE A 532 21.28 -7.59 9.63
N THR A 533 21.39 -8.87 10.00
CA THR A 533 21.51 -9.29 11.40
C THR A 533 22.75 -8.65 12.06
N ALA A 534 23.90 -8.72 11.39
CA ALA A 534 25.12 -8.10 11.88
C ALA A 534 24.98 -6.57 12.01
N GLN A 535 24.28 -5.92 11.07
CA GLN A 535 24.01 -4.49 11.12
C GLN A 535 23.11 -4.12 12.32
N GLN A 536 22.06 -4.91 12.60
CA GLN A 536 21.20 -4.69 13.76
C GLN A 536 21.96 -4.86 15.08
N ASN A 537 22.74 -5.93 15.22
CA ASN A 537 23.52 -6.17 16.45
C ASN A 537 24.51 -5.04 16.68
N TYR A 538 25.16 -4.56 15.61
CA TYR A 538 26.03 -3.39 15.68
C TYR A 538 25.27 -2.13 16.11
N MET A 539 24.09 -1.87 15.54
CA MET A 539 23.24 -0.76 15.94
C MET A 539 22.84 -0.83 17.42
N MET A 540 22.39 -1.99 17.92
CA MET A 540 21.99 -2.14 19.32
C MET A 540 23.15 -1.98 20.29
N MET A 541 24.34 -2.48 19.94
CA MET A 541 25.56 -2.22 20.71
C MET A 541 25.87 -0.72 20.77
N ARG A 542 25.80 -0.01 19.64
CA ARG A 542 26.04 1.44 19.58
C ARG A 542 24.98 2.21 20.38
N ALA A 543 23.72 1.82 20.32
CA ALA A 543 22.65 2.39 21.14
C ALA A 543 22.89 2.16 22.64
N SER A 544 23.41 1.00 23.03
CA SER A 544 23.75 0.68 24.43
C SER A 544 24.85 1.60 24.97
N PHE A 545 25.92 1.85 24.18
CA PHE A 545 26.97 2.79 24.57
C PHE A 545 26.45 4.22 24.75
N VAL A 546 25.66 4.71 23.79
CA VAL A 546 25.05 6.04 23.89
C VAL A 546 24.11 6.13 25.09
N SER A 547 23.28 5.10 25.33
CA SER A 547 22.34 5.09 26.45
C SER A 547 23.06 5.11 27.80
N LYS A 548 24.15 4.34 27.92
CA LYS A 548 24.99 4.33 29.12
C LYS A 548 25.60 5.71 29.37
N ASP A 549 26.22 6.30 28.36
CA ASP A 549 26.92 7.58 28.49
C ASP A 549 25.92 8.72 28.77
N LEU A 550 24.76 8.74 28.09
CA LEU A 550 23.68 9.69 28.39
C LEU A 550 23.12 9.52 29.82
N ALA A 551 23.02 8.30 30.34
CA ALA A 551 22.54 8.07 31.71
C ALA A 551 23.51 8.61 32.78
N THR A 552 24.80 8.78 32.46
CA THR A 552 25.76 9.47 33.35
C THR A 552 25.57 10.99 33.36
N LEU A 553 25.04 11.55 32.26
CA LEU A 553 24.88 12.99 32.05
C LEU A 553 23.46 13.50 32.36
N ILE A 554 22.46 12.61 32.34
CA ILE A 554 21.05 12.94 32.43
C ILE A 554 20.39 12.07 33.50
N PRO A 555 20.00 12.65 34.65
CA PRO A 555 19.22 11.94 35.66
C PRO A 555 17.94 11.33 35.06
N ARG A 556 17.52 10.17 35.57
CA ARG A 556 16.37 9.41 35.06
C ARG A 556 15.09 10.25 34.95
N GLU A 557 14.88 11.14 35.92
CA GLU A 557 13.71 12.02 36.04
C GLU A 557 13.65 13.09 34.94
N MET A 558 14.80 13.42 34.36
CA MET A 558 14.93 14.43 33.31
C MET A 558 14.83 13.83 31.91
N GLN A 559 14.96 12.51 31.74
CA GLN A 559 14.91 11.86 30.41
C GLN A 559 13.65 12.22 29.61
N PRO A 560 12.42 12.23 30.17
CA PRO A 560 11.22 12.61 29.42
C PRO A 560 11.15 14.08 29.02
N LYS A 561 12.03 14.94 29.55
CA LYS A 561 12.02 16.40 29.35
C LYS A 561 13.13 16.89 28.41
N VAL A 562 14.06 16.01 28.04
CA VAL A 562 15.20 16.34 27.19
C VAL A 562 15.09 15.62 25.85
N GLY A 563 15.54 16.28 24.79
CA GLY A 563 15.61 15.69 23.46
C GLY A 563 17.01 15.18 23.14
N VAL A 564 17.09 14.07 22.41
CA VAL A 564 18.34 13.52 21.89
C VAL A 564 18.33 13.62 20.36
N VAL A 565 19.36 14.26 19.80
CA VAL A 565 19.52 14.50 18.38
C VAL A 565 20.81 13.84 17.90
N PHE A 566 20.73 12.98 16.88
CA PHE A 566 21.92 12.36 16.29
C PHE A 566 22.47 13.22 15.16
N GLU A 567 23.75 13.60 15.19
CA GLU A 567 24.39 14.44 14.15
C GLU A 567 25.32 13.65 13.21
N GLY A 568 25.84 12.52 13.70
CA GLY A 568 26.68 11.60 12.93
C GLY A 568 25.91 10.38 12.43
N ALA A 569 26.64 9.32 12.07
CA ALA A 569 26.06 8.02 11.75
C ALA A 569 27.02 6.88 12.15
N ILE A 570 26.47 5.78 12.67
CA ILE A 570 27.27 4.61 13.07
C ILE A 570 28.01 3.94 11.90
N GLY A 571 27.59 4.18 10.66
CA GLY A 571 28.13 3.52 9.47
C GLY A 571 27.64 2.07 9.34
N TYR A 572 28.44 1.22 8.71
CA TYR A 572 28.11 -0.20 8.52
C TYR A 572 28.97 -1.09 9.42
N ALA A 573 28.37 -2.16 9.93
CA ALA A 573 29.10 -3.26 10.56
C ALA A 573 30.11 -3.87 9.56
N PRO A 574 31.25 -4.42 10.00
CA PRO A 574 32.23 -5.04 9.11
C PRO A 574 31.64 -6.09 8.16
N VAL A 575 30.79 -6.98 8.70
CA VAL A 575 30.09 -8.01 7.90
C VAL A 575 29.17 -7.40 6.85
N ALA A 576 28.42 -6.35 7.22
CA ALA A 576 27.53 -5.64 6.31
C ALA A 576 28.31 -4.89 5.22
N SER A 577 29.44 -4.28 5.57
CA SER A 577 30.34 -3.61 4.63
C SER A 577 30.97 -4.60 3.64
N ASN A 578 31.37 -5.80 4.08
CA ASN A 578 31.80 -6.88 3.18
C ASN A 578 30.69 -7.30 2.21
N PHE A 579 29.45 -7.47 2.69
CA PHE A 579 28.29 -7.78 1.84
C PHE A 579 28.05 -6.69 0.78
N ILE A 580 28.09 -5.42 1.17
CA ILE A 580 27.96 -4.28 0.25
C ILE A 580 29.05 -4.34 -0.82
N LYS A 581 30.32 -4.54 -0.44
CA LYS A 581 31.44 -4.61 -1.37
C LYS A 581 31.30 -5.80 -2.33
N ARG A 582 30.94 -6.97 -1.81
CA ARG A 582 30.80 -8.22 -2.58
C ARG A 582 29.81 -8.10 -3.73
N TYR A 583 28.75 -7.31 -3.55
CA TYR A 583 27.70 -7.05 -4.54
C TYR A 583 27.80 -5.65 -5.17
N SER A 584 29.00 -5.03 -5.11
CA SER A 584 29.33 -3.76 -5.77
C SER A 584 28.42 -2.58 -5.37
N GLY A 585 27.97 -2.55 -4.13
CA GLY A 585 27.06 -1.53 -3.62
C GLY A 585 25.62 -1.76 -4.10
N GLY A 586 25.12 -0.86 -4.95
CA GLY A 586 23.77 -0.93 -5.53
C GLY A 586 22.69 -1.31 -4.52
N ILE A 587 21.99 -2.41 -4.82
CA ILE A 587 20.88 -2.91 -3.99
C ILE A 587 21.33 -3.42 -2.64
N ALA A 588 22.53 -4.01 -2.53
CA ALA A 588 23.06 -4.50 -1.26
C ALA A 588 23.21 -3.36 -0.24
N LYS A 589 23.60 -2.16 -0.69
CA LYS A 589 23.66 -0.95 0.14
C LYS A 589 22.26 -0.42 0.50
N ARG A 590 21.31 -0.46 -0.44
CA ARG A 590 19.95 0.10 -0.24
C ARG A 590 19.06 -0.77 0.65
N LEU A 591 19.32 -2.08 0.72
CA LEU A 591 18.57 -3.00 1.59
C LEU A 591 18.97 -2.92 3.06
N LEU A 592 20.19 -2.44 3.36
CA LEU A 592 20.64 -2.29 4.74
C LEU A 592 20.08 -0.99 5.32
N PRO A 593 19.36 -1.05 6.46
CA PRO A 593 18.68 0.11 7.02
C PRO A 593 19.71 1.09 7.57
N LYS A 594 19.47 2.38 7.32
CA LYS A 594 20.26 3.47 7.88
C LYS A 594 19.51 4.04 9.09
N VAL A 595 19.68 3.42 10.24
CA VAL A 595 19.10 3.85 11.53
C VAL A 595 20.23 4.39 12.42
N MET A 596 19.91 5.26 13.38
CA MET A 596 20.88 6.04 14.18
C MET A 596 21.75 6.95 13.30
N ASN A 597 21.11 7.94 12.68
CA ASN A 597 21.77 8.97 11.88
C ASN A 597 21.05 10.33 11.98
N PHE A 598 21.66 11.37 11.42
CA PHE A 598 21.07 12.71 11.24
C PHE A 598 19.96 12.75 10.18
N THR A 599 19.04 11.79 10.16
CA THR A 599 17.83 11.93 9.36
C THR A 599 16.65 12.14 10.29
N GLY A 600 15.75 13.01 9.85
CA GLY A 600 14.49 13.32 10.51
C GLY A 600 13.48 12.17 10.48
N PHE A 601 13.93 10.95 10.75
CA PHE A 601 13.08 9.78 10.72
C PHE A 601 12.47 9.52 12.11
N PRO A 602 11.14 9.37 12.25
CA PRO A 602 10.46 9.28 13.56
C PRO A 602 10.94 8.17 14.49
N PHE A 603 11.61 7.14 13.94
CA PHE A 603 12.07 5.97 14.70
C PHE A 603 13.60 5.96 14.93
N ASN A 604 14.30 7.07 14.69
CA ASN A 604 15.75 7.10 14.87
C ASN A 604 16.19 6.98 16.33
N ASN A 605 15.35 7.38 17.30
CA ASN A 605 15.57 7.18 18.72
C ASN A 605 15.04 5.83 19.24
N ALA A 606 14.30 5.06 18.43
CA ALA A 606 13.75 3.77 18.83
C ALA A 606 14.79 2.79 19.36
N PRO A 607 16.05 2.74 18.85
CA PRO A 607 17.11 1.94 19.46
C PRO A 607 17.46 2.33 20.90
N LEU A 608 17.36 3.62 21.27
CA LEU A 608 17.59 4.07 22.65
C LEU A 608 16.42 3.68 23.55
N ILE A 609 15.18 3.81 23.04
CA ILE A 609 13.98 3.44 23.81
C ILE A 609 13.93 1.94 24.03
N TYR A 610 14.39 1.16 23.04
CA TYR A 610 14.59 -0.28 23.18
C TYR A 610 15.58 -0.64 24.32
N GLN A 611 16.54 0.24 24.66
CA GLN A 611 17.40 0.07 25.86
C GLN A 611 16.71 0.47 27.18
N GLY A 612 15.43 0.83 27.16
CA GLY A 612 14.67 1.24 28.35
C GLY A 612 14.76 2.73 28.69
N THR A 613 15.21 3.56 27.76
CA THR A 613 15.29 5.03 27.95
C THR A 613 13.97 5.71 27.56
N SER A 614 13.74 6.92 28.07
CA SER A 614 12.53 7.71 27.76
C SER A 614 12.86 9.09 27.19
N TYR A 615 13.95 9.21 26.44
CA TYR A 615 14.37 10.46 25.80
C TYR A 615 13.39 10.89 24.69
N GLN A 616 13.12 12.19 24.58
CA GLN A 616 12.36 12.73 23.45
C GLN A 616 13.19 12.70 22.16
N ASP A 617 12.52 12.60 21.01
CA ASP A 617 13.17 12.69 19.70
C ASP A 617 13.49 14.15 19.32
N SER A 618 14.10 14.34 18.15
CA SER A 618 14.40 15.65 17.58
C SER A 618 13.16 16.47 17.17
N TYR A 619 11.97 15.85 17.14
CA TYR A 619 10.71 16.50 16.78
C TYR A 619 9.86 16.90 17.98
N GLY A 620 10.22 16.39 19.16
CA GLY A 620 9.65 16.79 20.42
C GLY A 620 9.86 18.27 20.71
N VAL A 621 8.94 18.85 21.48
CA VAL A 621 8.92 20.27 21.87
C VAL A 621 10.21 20.69 22.57
N ALA A 622 10.96 19.73 23.15
CA ALA A 622 12.25 19.98 23.81
C ALA A 622 13.35 20.51 22.86
N CYS A 623 13.31 20.14 21.57
CA CYS A 623 14.34 20.49 20.58
C CYS A 623 13.76 21.28 19.39
N ALA A 624 13.25 22.47 19.66
CA ALA A 624 12.85 23.42 18.62
C ALA A 624 14.00 23.69 17.62
N LYS A 625 13.68 23.90 16.34
CA LYS A 625 14.66 24.11 15.26
C LYS A 625 15.65 25.26 15.52
N GLU A 626 15.21 26.27 16.26
CA GLU A 626 16.02 27.44 16.66
C GLU A 626 17.17 27.09 17.62
N ASN A 627 17.06 25.95 18.35
CA ASN A 627 18.12 25.48 19.26
C ASN A 627 19.29 24.82 18.54
N ILE A 628 19.15 24.44 17.26
CA ILE A 628 20.20 23.74 16.49
C ILE A 628 21.39 24.68 16.19
N SER A 629 21.15 25.99 16.12
CA SER A 629 22.15 27.03 15.81
C SER A 629 22.85 27.63 17.05
N THR A 630 22.53 27.15 18.25
CA THR A 630 23.14 27.65 19.50
C THR A 630 24.51 27.02 19.76
N THR A 631 25.39 27.73 20.48
CA THR A 631 26.71 27.22 20.87
C THR A 631 26.57 25.95 21.69
N LYS A 632 27.16 24.86 21.20
CA LYS A 632 27.12 23.55 21.85
C LYS A 632 28.30 23.40 22.80
N ILE A 633 28.04 22.96 24.02
CA ILE A 633 29.07 22.64 25.01
C ILE A 633 29.36 21.14 24.93
N LEU A 634 30.61 20.76 24.65
CA LEU A 634 31.03 19.36 24.65
C LEU A 634 31.03 18.83 26.09
N LEU A 635 30.31 17.74 26.34
CA LEU A 635 30.20 17.09 27.65
C LEU A 635 31.00 15.80 27.73
N LEU A 636 31.10 15.06 26.62
CA LEU A 636 31.77 13.77 26.56
C LEU A 636 32.32 13.53 25.16
N ASP A 637 33.52 12.99 25.07
CA ASP A 637 34.11 12.53 23.81
C ASP A 637 34.80 11.19 24.00
N ASN A 638 34.48 10.21 23.16
CA ASN A 638 35.11 8.90 23.15
C ASN A 638 35.28 8.33 21.73
N ALA A 639 35.84 7.13 21.61
CA ALA A 639 36.11 6.50 20.31
C ALA A 639 34.83 6.23 19.47
N PHE A 640 33.66 6.13 20.10
CA PHE A 640 32.40 5.82 19.43
C PHE A 640 31.55 7.05 19.14
N HIS A 641 31.53 8.05 20.02
CA HIS A 641 30.69 9.23 19.85
C HIS A 641 31.15 10.40 20.72
N SER A 642 30.61 11.57 20.39
CA SER A 642 30.73 12.79 21.19
C SER A 642 29.34 13.24 21.60
N ILE A 643 29.17 13.68 22.85
CA ILE A 643 27.92 14.23 23.37
C ILE A 643 28.14 15.69 23.69
N SER A 644 27.35 16.55 23.06
CA SER A 644 27.32 17.99 23.33
C SER A 644 25.93 18.40 23.78
N LYS A 645 25.82 19.48 24.55
CA LYS A 645 24.56 20.02 25.04
C LYS A 645 24.36 21.44 24.55
N ALA A 646 23.12 21.75 24.15
CA ALA A 646 22.64 23.12 24.04
C ALA A 646 21.19 23.16 24.56
N ASN A 647 20.91 24.04 25.53
CA ASN A 647 19.61 24.12 26.21
C ASN A 647 19.13 22.75 26.73
N ASN A 648 17.94 22.31 26.33
CA ASN A 648 17.34 21.02 26.70
C ASN A 648 17.63 19.90 25.69
N CYS A 649 18.61 20.09 24.80
CA CYS A 649 18.97 19.14 23.75
C CYS A 649 20.37 18.58 23.95
N TYR A 650 20.48 17.27 23.79
CA TYR A 650 21.73 16.53 23.75
C TYR A 650 21.98 16.09 22.31
N PHE A 651 23.09 16.56 21.76
CA PHE A 651 23.54 16.25 20.41
C PHE A 651 24.57 15.14 20.48
N VAL A 652 24.28 14.01 19.84
CA VAL A 652 25.13 12.83 19.81
C VAL A 652 25.73 12.73 18.42
N ASP A 653 27.01 13.08 18.30
CA ASP A 653 27.78 12.88 17.07
C ASP A 653 28.32 11.45 17.05
N LEU A 654 27.71 10.60 16.22
CA LEU A 654 28.07 9.19 16.09
C LEU A 654 29.24 9.04 15.12
N LYS A 655 30.39 8.58 15.63
CA LYS A 655 31.58 8.33 14.82
C LYS A 655 31.41 7.02 14.02
N PRO A 656 31.63 7.01 12.69
CA PRO A 656 31.45 5.82 11.88
C PRO A 656 32.50 4.74 12.19
N SER A 657 32.21 3.49 11.84
CA SER A 657 33.21 2.41 11.88
C SER A 657 34.46 2.78 11.07
N THR A 658 35.64 2.60 11.65
CA THR A 658 36.94 2.78 10.98
C THR A 658 37.33 1.59 10.09
N TRP A 659 36.62 0.46 10.21
CA TRP A 659 36.90 -0.74 9.43
C TRP A 659 36.49 -0.56 7.96
N GLN A 660 37.39 -0.89 7.05
CA GLN A 660 37.13 -0.92 5.61
C GLN A 660 37.29 -2.35 5.08
N ALA A 661 36.36 -2.78 4.22
CA ALA A 661 36.43 -4.09 3.59
C ALA A 661 37.64 -4.17 2.65
N LYS A 662 38.56 -5.10 2.93
CA LYS A 662 39.72 -5.39 2.08
C LYS A 662 39.35 -5.96 0.73
#